data_AF-A0A927YHS9-F1
#
_entry.id   AF-A0A927YHS9-F1
#
_cell.length_a   1.000
_cell.length_b   1.000
_cell.length_c   1.000
_cell.angle_alpha   90.00
_cell.angle_beta   90.00
_cell.angle_gamma   90.00
#
_symmetry.space_group_name_H-M   'P 1'
#
loop_
_entity.id
_entity.type
_entity.pdbx_description
1 polymer ?
#
loop_
_entity_poly.entity_id
_entity_poly.type
_entity_poly.pdbx_seq_one_letter_code
_entity_poly.pdbx_strand_id
1 'polypeptide(L)'
;MNNICRNGIQALVVYKDSYLLHSPFPSFALDGSVAFTIEIRFAYSKSDSGILYAQDGGLTIGFNNDIPYFDHPVLGRLEGTNDRKLERNCLLMLSVTYDLEKVSMQINGIPVAELKKQSGAAYANDGNFAIGKEFDGYMEGVRVLKKVSDSQALLSDYGIGFQENADVVFQTDFTTKQFKDIGPDKISMWRNGTEAHCANVVTTTKLNRKAAYKRTNKLSFKDGFSVSARVFPDFSCKTKQTIYSVGDNNTKIALSMEPDAENNYVLSACVGSTCIKSSKVIDGLLWHDVVLAVDIKNKKAALYLDGAAVVDGKADISAIVDSTAVIGSEFFEDKPHFREGLLGYLDYVAEFSKMVSREEVERFIEHEPYFYDDGIESLLLFGWGEPRNAMLGYNIAEFGSGYFTMVEDTCPLDTPRGTGWIVPQEPDEKYWASLSDNERWALATYIETANATINDMIGIPMKDPGIEPATEIVHRKYLGPDTEELLAWAKGAKDTEFDGILEESTINNKVKNIFNKTKPEVWKTIQQPLTMGEVGASTVVAPVAAGSAATTGVSSEAIFQTAVAVSVVALVATEVARIVKENEKDRPDNPKAKVKVVSCSWNDQGKAESGTIYFHNDAKGVEPSSMEWPNNGTDVKMEAVFIPAVLKELILRVKVTNTGDAQYVGNIKATGGGKTWESAPVTLAIGETKVVTLNQSDLIATMGKELSVKSGFFSLTYKDPEDATYIFMNNVTYTYYTLENKPIEPWQLDEGKEYDPKNACYIRTLVLNSLLTHHNSVTAPAPAPAEQAMATLVMNWMNTGGLFTYDTDAGACFYTTNFNQFKIDKFVRDAVDVGAAHWLNCADCANIMHAICAMNGIDLPMCMLFGVNRQGFGCNQIKVISYKDAPWRVPFAGEFSYHMVNRTANGVYDGIGIYDACLKVDGGEYPGVDAATNPAKVPLQPNSMQAQATLYANVDVPTTAAYHDVVYRERLVRNTQWAAFVDFPGSVQAFRIGDYSAGLSGMQVTEGKLKGDGRIRDMKPLSWEFHEYEWHFSFDDSATEMLEYGWAHSDDDMQKIIRQFANPERTEVKDETAGIDGFRIGESCYVIRKNDKIYRIMGEKAMTVAKEIL
;
A
#
# COMPACT_ATOMS: atom_id res chain seq x y z
N MET A 1 -37.18 31.24 -15.57
CA MET A 1 -36.06 30.34 -15.91
C MET A 1 -36.59 29.35 -16.92
N ASN A 2 -35.91 29.12 -18.04
CA ASN A 2 -36.32 28.07 -18.97
C ASN A 2 -36.02 26.73 -18.28
N ASN A 3 -37.04 25.91 -18.08
CA ASN A 3 -36.83 24.55 -17.61
C ASN A 3 -36.10 23.78 -18.72
N ILE A 4 -34.96 23.17 -18.39
CA ILE A 4 -34.02 22.58 -19.34
C ILE A 4 -33.84 21.10 -19.02
N CYS A 5 -34.01 20.22 -20.02
CA CYS A 5 -33.61 18.84 -19.86
C CYS A 5 -32.08 18.76 -19.90
N ARG A 6 -31.49 18.41 -18.76
CA ARG A 6 -30.03 18.35 -18.58
C ARG A 6 -29.41 17.06 -19.12
N ASN A 7 -30.21 16.08 -19.55
CA ASN A 7 -29.77 14.87 -20.24
C ASN A 7 -29.38 15.10 -21.72
N GLY A 8 -29.35 16.35 -22.18
CA GLY A 8 -28.93 16.70 -23.53
C GLY A 8 -27.41 16.71 -23.71
N ILE A 9 -26.93 16.14 -24.82
CA ILE A 9 -25.55 16.29 -25.30
C ILE A 9 -25.48 17.38 -26.36
N GLN A 10 -24.39 18.15 -26.36
CA GLN A 10 -24.06 19.02 -27.50
C GLN A 10 -23.25 18.20 -28.48
N ALA A 11 -23.81 17.99 -29.68
CA ALA A 11 -23.20 17.14 -30.67
C ALA A 11 -23.25 17.78 -32.05
N LEU A 12 -22.29 17.40 -32.87
CA LEU A 12 -22.36 17.52 -34.30
C LEU A 12 -23.30 16.43 -34.84
N VAL A 13 -24.39 16.86 -35.47
CA VAL A 13 -25.24 15.99 -36.27
C VAL A 13 -24.53 15.72 -37.59
N VAL A 14 -24.37 14.44 -37.93
CA VAL A 14 -23.77 14.01 -39.20
C VAL A 14 -24.68 13.04 -39.92
N TYR A 15 -24.68 13.17 -41.23
CA TYR A 15 -25.42 12.31 -42.15
C TYR A 15 -24.42 11.70 -43.12
N LYS A 16 -24.71 10.51 -43.65
CA LYS A 16 -23.74 9.69 -44.41
C LYS A 16 -22.87 10.48 -45.41
N ASP A 17 -23.46 11.41 -46.15
CA ASP A 17 -22.81 12.26 -47.15
C ASP A 17 -22.45 13.67 -46.66
N SER A 18 -22.87 14.06 -45.45
CA SER A 18 -22.60 15.35 -44.83
C SER A 18 -21.88 15.22 -43.48
N TYR A 19 -20.60 15.60 -43.44
CA TYR A 19 -19.68 15.38 -42.31
C TYR A 19 -18.63 16.51 -42.19
N LEU A 20 -17.77 16.48 -41.16
CA LEU A 20 -16.69 17.48 -40.99
C LEU A 20 -15.34 16.99 -41.51
N LEU A 21 -14.55 17.93 -42.00
CA LEU A 21 -13.15 17.77 -42.40
C LEU A 21 -12.25 18.72 -41.61
N HIS A 22 -11.03 18.31 -41.32
CA HIS A 22 -9.97 19.18 -40.82
C HIS A 22 -8.62 18.86 -41.46
N SER A 23 -7.74 19.87 -41.51
CA SER A 23 -6.38 19.71 -42.05
C SER A 23 -5.51 18.80 -41.16
N PRO A 24 -4.43 18.21 -41.69
CA PRO A 24 -3.46 17.48 -40.88
C PRO A 24 -2.90 18.30 -39.71
N PHE A 25 -2.44 17.63 -38.65
CA PHE A 25 -1.87 18.32 -37.50
C PHE A 25 -0.51 18.96 -37.86
N PRO A 26 -0.29 20.25 -37.57
CA PRO A 26 0.99 20.92 -37.87
C PRO A 26 2.18 20.39 -37.07
N SER A 27 1.93 19.94 -35.84
CA SER A 27 2.97 19.62 -34.84
C SER A 27 3.06 18.13 -34.49
N PHE A 28 2.25 17.28 -35.13
CA PHE A 28 2.05 15.89 -34.75
C PHE A 28 1.66 15.02 -35.96
N ALA A 29 2.04 13.75 -35.97
CA ALA A 29 1.67 12.82 -37.04
C ALA A 29 1.21 11.50 -36.45
N LEU A 30 0.08 10.98 -36.95
CA LEU A 30 -0.43 9.65 -36.63
C LEU A 30 0.11 8.63 -37.64
N ASP A 31 1.44 8.58 -37.78
CA ASP A 31 2.17 7.76 -38.77
C ASP A 31 2.72 6.43 -38.19
N GLY A 32 2.48 6.19 -36.90
CA GLY A 32 3.00 5.05 -36.14
C GLY A 32 4.41 5.24 -35.57
N SER A 33 5.02 6.43 -35.72
CA SER A 33 6.34 6.77 -35.14
C SER A 33 6.28 7.24 -33.69
N VAL A 34 5.13 7.76 -33.25
CA VAL A 34 4.91 8.32 -31.91
C VAL A 34 3.74 7.62 -31.22
N ALA A 35 3.78 7.64 -29.89
CA ALA A 35 2.70 7.13 -29.07
C ALA A 35 1.50 8.09 -29.08
N PHE A 36 0.28 7.56 -29.03
CA PHE A 36 -0.93 8.39 -29.11
C PHE A 36 -2.16 7.76 -28.45
N THR A 37 -3.16 8.61 -28.21
CA THR A 37 -4.51 8.22 -27.83
C THR A 37 -5.52 9.01 -28.66
N ILE A 38 -6.50 8.31 -29.25
CA ILE A 38 -7.64 8.91 -29.96
C ILE A 38 -8.90 8.51 -29.22
N GLU A 39 -9.74 9.49 -28.87
CA GLU A 39 -11.00 9.27 -28.17
C GLU A 39 -12.13 9.89 -28.99
N ILE A 40 -13.16 9.10 -29.26
CA ILE A 40 -14.30 9.49 -30.07
C ILE A 40 -15.58 9.23 -29.29
N ARG A 41 -16.33 10.29 -29.02
CA ARG A 41 -17.61 10.23 -28.30
C ARG A 41 -18.77 10.42 -29.27
N PHE A 42 -19.68 9.46 -29.34
CA PHE A 42 -20.73 9.42 -30.35
C PHE A 42 -21.97 8.63 -29.89
N ALA A 43 -23.09 8.84 -30.57
CA ALA A 43 -24.33 8.10 -30.37
C ALA A 43 -25.02 7.82 -31.72
N TYR A 44 -25.67 6.67 -31.86
CA TYR A 44 -26.36 6.28 -33.08
C TYR A 44 -27.53 5.33 -32.79
N SER A 45 -28.50 5.27 -33.72
CA SER A 45 -29.73 4.49 -33.55
C SER A 45 -30.01 3.50 -34.69
N LYS A 46 -29.68 3.86 -35.94
CA LYS A 46 -30.09 3.11 -37.14
C LYS A 46 -28.94 2.74 -38.09
N SER A 47 -27.72 3.20 -37.83
CA SER A 47 -26.55 2.91 -38.66
C SER A 47 -26.01 1.53 -38.36
N ASP A 48 -25.97 0.63 -39.34
CA ASP A 48 -25.30 -0.68 -39.20
C ASP A 48 -23.78 -0.57 -39.40
N SER A 49 -23.31 0.50 -40.06
CA SER A 49 -21.90 0.80 -40.26
C SER A 49 -21.66 2.31 -40.28
N GLY A 50 -20.43 2.74 -40.02
CA GLY A 50 -20.03 4.15 -40.16
C GLY A 50 -18.55 4.37 -39.89
N ILE A 51 -17.99 5.43 -40.48
CA ILE A 51 -16.62 5.88 -40.21
C ILE A 51 -16.69 7.05 -39.24
N LEU A 52 -16.17 6.84 -38.04
CA LEU A 52 -16.23 7.83 -36.97
C LEU A 52 -15.12 8.87 -37.12
N TYR A 53 -13.89 8.40 -37.40
CA TYR A 53 -12.73 9.25 -37.63
C TYR A 53 -11.77 8.60 -38.61
N ALA A 54 -11.34 9.31 -39.64
CA ALA A 54 -10.41 8.75 -40.62
C ALA A 54 -9.53 9.82 -41.27
N GLN A 55 -8.30 9.46 -41.61
CA GLN A 55 -7.42 10.25 -42.48
C GLN A 55 -7.52 9.71 -43.91
N ASP A 56 -7.65 10.58 -44.90
CA ASP A 56 -7.65 10.16 -46.31
C ASP A 56 -6.36 9.40 -46.65
N GLY A 57 -6.45 8.12 -47.04
CA GLY A 57 -5.31 7.24 -47.28
C GLY A 57 -4.49 6.85 -46.04
N GLY A 58 -4.98 7.10 -44.81
CA GLY A 58 -4.29 6.83 -43.54
C GLY A 58 -5.09 5.93 -42.62
N LEU A 59 -5.16 6.30 -41.32
CA LEU A 59 -5.90 5.53 -40.33
C LEU A 59 -7.42 5.67 -40.51
N THR A 60 -8.18 4.66 -40.09
CA THR A 60 -9.64 4.65 -40.06
C THR A 60 -10.12 4.03 -38.75
N ILE A 61 -11.02 4.72 -38.06
CA ILE A 61 -11.75 4.21 -36.90
C ILE A 61 -13.24 4.24 -37.24
N GLY A 62 -13.91 3.11 -37.09
CA GLY A 62 -15.33 2.98 -37.42
C GLY A 62 -15.94 1.72 -36.86
N PHE A 63 -17.10 1.34 -37.37
CA PHE A 63 -17.76 0.09 -37.04
C PHE A 63 -18.52 -0.51 -38.22
N ASN A 64 -18.68 -1.84 -38.21
CA ASN A 64 -19.47 -2.60 -39.18
C ASN A 64 -20.31 -3.66 -38.44
N ASN A 65 -21.62 -3.68 -38.67
CA ASN A 65 -22.60 -4.50 -37.94
C ASN A 65 -22.44 -4.39 -36.41
N ASP A 66 -22.31 -3.15 -35.93
CA ASP A 66 -22.03 -2.76 -34.53
C ASP A 66 -20.68 -3.26 -33.98
N ILE A 67 -19.80 -3.86 -34.79
CA ILE A 67 -18.46 -4.29 -34.37
C ILE A 67 -17.46 -3.15 -34.66
N PRO A 68 -16.78 -2.61 -33.64
CA PRO A 68 -15.83 -1.53 -33.85
C PRO A 68 -14.55 -2.07 -34.50
N TYR A 69 -13.92 -1.23 -35.31
CA TYR A 69 -12.64 -1.53 -35.94
C TYR A 69 -11.74 -0.30 -35.95
N PHE A 70 -10.45 -0.60 -35.93
CA PHE A 70 -9.35 0.31 -36.22
C PHE A 70 -8.55 -0.28 -37.38
N ASP A 71 -8.21 0.53 -38.36
CA ASP A 71 -7.38 0.14 -39.50
C ASP A 71 -6.31 1.19 -39.72
N HIS A 72 -5.05 0.77 -39.86
CA HIS A 72 -3.94 1.66 -40.08
C HIS A 72 -2.90 1.00 -40.99
N PRO A 73 -2.39 1.68 -42.05
CA PRO A 73 -1.50 1.07 -43.05
C PRO A 73 -0.26 0.37 -42.46
N VAL A 74 0.33 0.94 -41.41
CA VAL A 74 1.51 0.40 -40.71
C VAL A 74 1.16 -0.48 -39.50
N LEU A 75 0.25 -0.04 -38.63
CA LEU A 75 -0.02 -0.72 -37.37
C LEU A 75 -0.90 -1.98 -37.55
N GLY A 76 -1.59 -2.08 -38.68
CA GLY A 76 -2.49 -3.17 -39.02
C GLY A 76 -3.94 -2.87 -38.66
N ARG A 77 -4.78 -3.91 -38.83
CA ARG A 77 -6.22 -3.87 -38.58
C ARG A 77 -6.56 -4.60 -37.29
N LEU A 78 -7.32 -3.93 -36.43
CA LEU A 78 -7.83 -4.43 -35.16
C LEU A 78 -9.36 -4.36 -35.18
N GLU A 79 -10.02 -5.49 -34.93
CA GLU A 79 -11.49 -5.56 -34.87
C GLU A 79 -11.90 -6.06 -33.47
N GLY A 80 -13.03 -5.54 -32.97
CA GLY A 80 -13.67 -6.07 -31.78
C GLY A 80 -14.26 -7.47 -32.00
N THR A 81 -14.71 -8.09 -30.92
CA THR A 81 -15.34 -9.42 -30.94
C THR A 81 -16.87 -9.33 -30.91
N ASN A 82 -17.56 -10.40 -31.33
CA ASN A 82 -19.02 -10.44 -31.42
C ASN A 82 -19.74 -10.30 -30.05
N ASP A 83 -19.07 -10.61 -28.95
CA ASP A 83 -19.56 -10.48 -27.58
C ASP A 83 -19.42 -9.06 -27.02
N ARG A 84 -18.75 -8.15 -27.73
CA ARG A 84 -18.50 -6.75 -27.33
C ARG A 84 -18.89 -5.76 -28.43
N LYS A 85 -20.13 -5.87 -28.93
CA LYS A 85 -20.71 -4.93 -29.90
C LYS A 85 -20.97 -3.56 -29.28
N LEU A 86 -20.91 -2.52 -30.11
CA LEU A 86 -21.39 -1.18 -29.77
C LEU A 86 -22.89 -1.24 -29.51
N GLU A 87 -23.32 -0.63 -28.40
CA GLU A 87 -24.73 -0.52 -28.09
C GLU A 87 -25.35 0.67 -28.82
N ARG A 88 -26.48 0.44 -29.46
CA ARG A 88 -27.25 1.53 -30.06
C ARG A 88 -27.95 2.33 -28.96
N ASN A 89 -28.40 3.53 -29.29
CA ASN A 89 -29.28 4.32 -28.44
C ASN A 89 -28.66 4.73 -27.09
N CYS A 90 -27.34 4.84 -27.04
CA CYS A 90 -26.62 5.38 -25.91
C CYS A 90 -25.41 6.19 -26.39
N LEU A 91 -24.90 7.04 -25.50
CA LEU A 91 -23.62 7.68 -25.71
C LEU A 91 -22.50 6.66 -25.49
N LEU A 92 -21.60 6.59 -26.45
CA LEU A 92 -20.45 5.69 -26.45
C LEU A 92 -19.17 6.49 -26.54
N MET A 93 -18.10 5.95 -25.96
CA MET A 93 -16.74 6.38 -26.25
C MET A 93 -15.96 5.21 -26.85
N LEU A 94 -15.45 5.40 -28.06
CA LEU A 94 -14.48 4.49 -28.67
C LEU A 94 -13.10 5.13 -28.54
N SER A 95 -12.18 4.41 -27.90
CA SER A 95 -10.80 4.86 -27.72
C SER A 95 -9.84 3.90 -28.39
N VAL A 96 -8.77 4.45 -28.96
CA VAL A 96 -7.63 3.70 -29.50
C VAL A 96 -6.36 4.27 -28.92
N THR A 97 -5.55 3.42 -28.29
CA THR A 97 -4.25 3.77 -27.72
C THR A 97 -3.13 3.01 -28.44
N TYR A 98 -1.98 3.66 -28.59
CA TYR A 98 -0.78 3.05 -29.17
C TYR A 98 0.47 3.47 -28.40
N ASP A 99 1.19 2.49 -27.85
CA ASP A 99 2.34 2.68 -26.95
C ASP A 99 3.71 2.40 -27.60
N LEU A 100 3.77 2.41 -28.93
CA LEU A 100 4.91 2.00 -29.77
C LEU A 100 5.09 0.48 -29.95
N GLU A 101 4.48 -0.35 -29.11
CA GLU A 101 4.56 -1.81 -29.18
C GLU A 101 3.24 -2.46 -29.58
N LYS A 102 2.11 -1.94 -29.06
CA LYS A 102 0.78 -2.46 -29.28
C LYS A 102 -0.25 -1.37 -29.50
N VAL A 103 -1.28 -1.71 -30.25
CA VAL A 103 -2.52 -0.95 -30.38
C VAL A 103 -3.57 -1.63 -29.51
N SER A 104 -4.25 -0.86 -28.67
CA SER A 104 -5.37 -1.34 -27.86
C SER A 104 -6.62 -0.52 -28.18
N MET A 105 -7.76 -1.20 -28.30
CA MET A 105 -9.06 -0.57 -28.52
C MET A 105 -9.93 -0.75 -27.27
N GLN A 106 -10.62 0.31 -26.86
CA GLN A 106 -11.49 0.31 -25.70
C GLN A 106 -12.88 0.88 -26.05
N ILE A 107 -13.93 0.28 -25.50
CA ILE A 107 -15.29 0.84 -25.50
C ILE A 107 -15.59 1.33 -24.09
N ASN A 108 -15.91 2.61 -23.93
CA ASN A 108 -16.20 3.27 -22.66
C ASN A 108 -15.08 3.08 -21.62
N GLY A 109 -13.81 3.07 -22.06
CA GLY A 109 -12.65 2.81 -21.20
C GLY A 109 -12.34 1.33 -20.93
N ILE A 110 -13.20 0.40 -21.38
CA ILE A 110 -13.00 -1.05 -21.21
C ILE A 110 -12.30 -1.64 -22.44
N PRO A 111 -11.14 -2.30 -22.29
CA PRO A 111 -10.45 -2.98 -23.39
C PRO A 111 -11.30 -4.04 -24.08
N VAL A 112 -11.33 -4.01 -25.42
CA VAL A 112 -12.09 -4.96 -26.24
C VAL A 112 -11.22 -5.72 -27.24
N ALA A 113 -10.09 -5.17 -27.66
CA ALA A 113 -9.17 -5.83 -28.58
C ALA A 113 -7.75 -5.26 -28.45
N GLU A 114 -6.75 -6.09 -28.70
CA GLU A 114 -5.34 -5.68 -28.77
C GLU A 114 -4.65 -6.28 -30.01
N LEU A 115 -3.73 -5.52 -30.59
CA LEU A 115 -2.89 -5.93 -31.71
C LEU A 115 -1.44 -5.55 -31.40
N LYS A 116 -0.53 -6.53 -31.41
CA LYS A 116 0.91 -6.22 -31.44
C LYS A 116 1.24 -5.60 -32.78
N LYS A 117 2.03 -4.53 -32.76
CA LYS A 117 2.46 -3.80 -33.96
C LYS A 117 3.01 -4.76 -35.00
N GLN A 118 2.48 -4.68 -36.22
CA GLN A 118 3.06 -5.37 -37.36
C GLN A 118 4.31 -4.61 -37.82
N SER A 119 5.41 -5.33 -38.09
CA SER A 119 6.70 -4.73 -38.44
C SER A 119 6.61 -3.93 -39.75
N GLY A 120 6.45 -2.61 -39.65
CA GLY A 120 6.39 -1.67 -40.77
C GLY A 120 7.05 -0.34 -40.43
N ALA A 121 7.60 0.34 -41.44
CA ALA A 121 8.16 1.68 -41.30
C ALA A 121 7.04 2.72 -41.12
N ALA A 122 7.34 3.82 -40.43
CA ALA A 122 6.39 4.93 -40.28
C ALA A 122 5.90 5.45 -41.65
N TYR A 123 4.62 5.82 -41.71
CA TYR A 123 3.94 6.21 -42.94
C TYR A 123 3.50 7.67 -42.89
N ALA A 124 4.17 8.53 -43.64
CA ALA A 124 3.81 9.95 -43.72
C ALA A 124 2.62 10.16 -44.66
N ASN A 125 1.58 10.83 -44.16
CA ASN A 125 0.38 11.18 -44.92
C ASN A 125 -0.10 12.60 -44.56
N ASP A 126 -0.33 13.42 -45.57
CA ASP A 126 -0.80 14.81 -45.49
C ASP A 126 -2.28 14.95 -45.89
N GLY A 127 -3.00 13.84 -46.03
CA GLY A 127 -4.45 13.82 -46.27
C GLY A 127 -5.25 14.43 -45.12
N ASN A 128 -6.35 15.09 -45.46
CA ASN A 128 -7.29 15.65 -44.48
C ASN A 128 -7.97 14.54 -43.66
N PHE A 129 -8.39 14.91 -42.46
CA PHE A 129 -9.15 14.03 -41.58
C PHE A 129 -10.65 14.29 -41.72
N ALA A 130 -11.45 13.23 -41.71
CA ALA A 130 -12.90 13.26 -41.70
C ALA A 130 -13.45 12.82 -40.33
N ILE A 131 -14.48 13.50 -39.86
CA ILE A 131 -15.23 13.20 -38.63
C ILE A 131 -16.67 12.86 -39.04
N GLY A 132 -17.08 11.60 -38.87
CA GLY A 132 -18.44 11.13 -39.14
C GLY A 132 -18.77 10.84 -40.61
N LYS A 133 -17.79 10.45 -41.43
CA LYS A 133 -18.03 10.06 -42.83
C LYS A 133 -18.83 8.76 -42.92
N GLU A 134 -19.81 8.66 -43.81
CA GLU A 134 -20.68 7.47 -43.96
C GLU A 134 -21.43 7.06 -42.68
N PHE A 135 -21.39 7.90 -41.65
CA PHE A 135 -22.02 7.71 -40.37
C PHE A 135 -23.28 8.58 -40.30
N ASP A 136 -24.35 8.01 -39.78
CA ASP A 136 -25.62 8.69 -39.52
C ASP A 136 -25.90 8.59 -38.01
N GLY A 137 -25.75 9.72 -37.34
CA GLY A 137 -25.75 9.82 -35.89
C GLY A 137 -25.17 11.14 -35.37
N TYR A 138 -24.73 11.11 -34.12
CA TYR A 138 -24.32 12.28 -33.36
C TYR A 138 -22.89 12.11 -32.86
N MET A 139 -22.03 13.09 -33.11
CA MET A 139 -20.64 13.13 -32.63
C MET A 139 -20.55 14.18 -31.52
N GLU A 140 -20.35 13.76 -30.29
CA GLU A 140 -20.16 14.68 -29.15
C GLU A 140 -18.76 15.30 -29.18
N GLY A 141 -17.76 14.53 -29.62
CA GLY A 141 -16.44 15.08 -29.85
C GLY A 141 -15.37 14.06 -30.20
N VAL A 142 -14.25 14.57 -30.70
CA VAL A 142 -13.02 13.84 -30.98
C VAL A 142 -11.88 14.54 -30.23
N ARG A 143 -11.05 13.77 -29.52
CA ARG A 143 -9.82 14.24 -28.88
C ARG A 143 -8.64 13.37 -29.29
N VAL A 144 -7.52 14.01 -29.61
CA VAL A 144 -6.26 13.36 -29.97
C VAL A 144 -5.17 13.84 -29.01
N LEU A 145 -4.50 12.89 -28.36
CA LEU A 145 -3.45 13.13 -27.38
C LEU A 145 -2.11 12.57 -27.86
N LYS A 146 -1.02 13.30 -27.62
CA LYS A 146 0.37 12.86 -27.88
C LYS A 146 0.95 11.99 -26.74
N LYS A 147 0.10 11.20 -26.08
CA LYS A 147 0.47 10.24 -25.02
C LYS A 147 -0.43 9.01 -25.08
N VAL A 148 -0.04 7.97 -24.35
CA VAL A 148 -0.90 6.81 -24.05
C VAL A 148 -1.68 7.11 -22.78
N SER A 149 -3.01 7.16 -22.89
CA SER A 149 -3.89 7.15 -21.72
C SER A 149 -4.10 5.72 -21.25
N ASP A 150 -4.05 5.51 -19.93
CA ASP A 150 -4.48 4.25 -19.33
C ASP A 150 -6.01 4.13 -19.32
N SER A 151 -6.51 2.92 -19.06
CA SER A 151 -7.95 2.64 -19.02
C SER A 151 -8.71 3.47 -17.98
N GLN A 152 -8.05 3.90 -16.90
CA GLN A 152 -8.68 4.69 -15.84
C GLN A 152 -8.93 6.13 -16.28
N ALA A 153 -7.95 6.75 -16.93
CA ALA A 153 -8.10 8.07 -17.54
C ALA A 153 -9.22 8.05 -18.59
N LEU A 154 -9.22 7.03 -19.47
CA LEU A 154 -10.25 6.87 -20.49
C LEU A 154 -11.66 6.68 -19.89
N LEU A 155 -11.78 5.85 -18.84
CA LEU A 155 -13.06 5.64 -18.17
C LEU A 155 -13.56 6.92 -17.46
N SER A 156 -12.65 7.67 -16.84
CA SER A 156 -12.96 8.98 -16.26
C SER A 156 -13.47 9.93 -17.34
N ASP A 157 -12.74 10.07 -18.45
CA ASP A 157 -13.14 10.91 -19.56
C ASP A 157 -14.50 10.53 -20.12
N TYR A 158 -14.86 9.25 -20.20
CA TYR A 158 -16.23 8.83 -20.57
C TYR A 158 -17.28 9.34 -19.58
N GLY A 159 -17.07 9.18 -18.27
CA GLY A 159 -18.03 9.54 -17.23
C GLY A 159 -18.27 11.05 -17.06
N ILE A 160 -17.22 11.88 -17.16
CA ILE A 160 -17.29 13.33 -16.85
C ILE A 160 -17.08 14.25 -18.04
N GLY A 161 -16.83 13.72 -19.25
CA GLY A 161 -16.43 14.53 -20.40
C GLY A 161 -14.92 14.61 -20.54
N PHE A 162 -14.45 15.13 -21.68
CA PHE A 162 -13.03 15.33 -21.91
C PHE A 162 -12.43 16.28 -20.86
N GLN A 163 -11.58 15.74 -19.99
CA GLN A 163 -10.84 16.49 -18.99
C GLN A 163 -9.74 17.37 -19.60
N GLU A 164 -9.32 18.39 -18.87
CA GLU A 164 -8.17 19.21 -19.26
C GLU A 164 -6.89 18.36 -19.31
N ASN A 165 -6.14 18.49 -20.40
CA ASN A 165 -4.97 17.65 -20.63
C ASN A 165 -3.92 18.41 -21.46
N ALA A 166 -2.71 18.53 -20.91
CA ALA A 166 -1.61 19.27 -21.54
C ALA A 166 -1.09 18.62 -22.84
N ASP A 167 -1.42 17.34 -23.06
CA ASP A 167 -0.99 16.57 -24.23
C ASP A 167 -2.01 16.60 -25.38
N VAL A 168 -3.04 17.44 -25.30
CA VAL A 168 -3.99 17.63 -26.40
C VAL A 168 -3.30 18.20 -27.63
N VAL A 169 -3.49 17.53 -28.76
CA VAL A 169 -3.10 18.00 -30.09
C VAL A 169 -4.31 18.59 -30.82
N PHE A 170 -5.44 17.92 -30.71
CA PHE A 170 -6.70 18.30 -31.35
C PHE A 170 -7.87 17.94 -30.44
N GLN A 171 -8.83 18.85 -30.29
CA GLN A 171 -10.05 18.58 -29.55
C GLN A 171 -11.20 19.40 -30.13
N THR A 172 -12.26 18.73 -30.55
CA THR A 172 -13.44 19.41 -31.09
C THR A 172 -14.29 20.02 -29.98
N ASP A 173 -14.86 21.19 -30.27
CA ASP A 173 -15.92 21.81 -29.48
C ASP A 173 -17.14 22.07 -30.37
N PHE A 174 -18.26 21.41 -30.01
CA PHE A 174 -19.57 21.53 -30.67
C PHE A 174 -20.62 22.24 -29.80
N THR A 175 -20.20 22.89 -28.72
CA THR A 175 -21.10 23.61 -27.79
C THR A 175 -21.66 24.91 -28.34
N THR A 176 -21.17 25.34 -29.51
CA THR A 176 -21.66 26.54 -30.19
C THR A 176 -22.10 26.20 -31.61
N LYS A 177 -22.85 27.12 -32.25
CA LYS A 177 -23.29 26.97 -33.65
C LYS A 177 -22.13 26.79 -34.62
N GLN A 178 -20.93 27.24 -34.24
CA GLN A 178 -19.70 27.02 -34.99
C GLN A 178 -18.88 25.91 -34.32
N PHE A 179 -18.61 24.85 -35.06
CA PHE A 179 -17.62 23.85 -34.67
C PHE A 179 -16.22 24.47 -34.72
N LYS A 180 -15.39 24.19 -33.72
CA LYS A 180 -14.01 24.70 -33.64
C LYS A 180 -13.08 23.69 -32.96
N ASP A 181 -11.80 23.76 -33.27
CA ASP A 181 -10.76 23.08 -32.49
C ASP A 181 -10.38 23.95 -31.28
N ILE A 182 -10.51 23.38 -30.09
CA ILE A 182 -10.08 24.01 -28.83
C ILE A 182 -8.69 23.55 -28.37
N GLY A 183 -8.04 22.65 -29.10
CA GLY A 183 -6.64 22.29 -28.93
C GLY A 183 -5.67 23.47 -29.14
N PRO A 184 -4.37 23.26 -28.89
CA PRO A 184 -3.37 24.32 -29.00
C PRO A 184 -3.17 24.80 -30.44
N ASP A 185 -3.31 23.92 -31.43
CA ASP A 185 -3.02 24.23 -32.83
C ASP A 185 -4.17 24.96 -33.55
N LYS A 186 -5.36 25.02 -32.95
CA LYS A 186 -6.56 25.73 -33.48
C LYS A 186 -6.83 25.39 -34.96
N ILE A 187 -6.84 24.11 -35.27
CA ILE A 187 -6.94 23.58 -36.62
C ILE A 187 -8.26 24.00 -37.26
N SER A 188 -8.19 24.47 -38.50
CA SER A 188 -9.37 24.84 -39.27
C SER A 188 -10.20 23.60 -39.63
N MET A 189 -11.50 23.71 -39.41
CA MET A 189 -12.48 22.68 -39.76
C MET A 189 -13.49 23.23 -40.77
N TRP A 190 -14.00 22.38 -41.65
CA TRP A 190 -15.04 22.75 -42.62
C TRP A 190 -15.97 21.58 -42.89
N ARG A 191 -17.15 21.88 -43.43
CA ARG A 191 -18.14 20.87 -43.79
C ARG A 191 -17.87 20.31 -45.18
N ASN A 192 -18.07 19.02 -45.33
CA ASN A 192 -18.41 18.38 -46.59
C ASN A 192 -19.93 18.15 -46.58
N GLY A 193 -20.64 18.60 -47.61
CA GLY A 193 -22.12 18.60 -47.62
C GLY A 193 -22.75 19.80 -46.89
N THR A 194 -24.09 19.82 -46.81
CA THR A 194 -24.87 20.96 -46.29
C THR A 194 -25.64 20.69 -45.01
N GLU A 195 -25.78 19.42 -44.61
CA GLU A 195 -26.69 19.01 -43.53
C GLU A 195 -26.00 18.90 -42.16
N ALA A 196 -24.68 18.79 -42.12
CA ALA A 196 -23.93 18.72 -40.86
C ALA A 196 -24.03 20.04 -40.10
N HIS A 197 -24.43 19.98 -38.82
CA HIS A 197 -24.61 21.14 -37.95
C HIS A 197 -24.49 20.75 -36.48
N CYS A 198 -24.18 21.71 -35.61
CA CYS A 198 -24.22 21.48 -34.16
C CYS A 198 -25.66 21.61 -33.66
N ALA A 199 -26.12 20.65 -32.86
CA ALA A 199 -27.44 20.65 -32.23
C ALA A 199 -27.32 20.24 -30.76
N ASN A 200 -28.31 20.63 -29.95
CA ASN A 200 -28.53 20.00 -28.65
C ASN A 200 -29.38 18.73 -28.89
N VAL A 201 -28.90 17.59 -28.40
CA VAL A 201 -29.54 16.30 -28.64
C VAL A 201 -29.91 15.72 -27.29
N VAL A 202 -31.21 15.61 -27.01
CA VAL A 202 -31.73 14.99 -25.79
C VAL A 202 -32.08 13.54 -26.07
N THR A 203 -31.56 12.63 -25.26
CA THR A 203 -31.95 11.22 -25.29
C THR A 203 -33.19 11.04 -24.42
N THR A 204 -34.25 10.44 -24.98
CA THR A 204 -35.57 10.38 -24.32
C THR A 204 -36.43 9.26 -24.91
N THR A 205 -37.54 8.94 -24.25
CA THR A 205 -38.53 8.01 -24.78
C THR A 205 -39.69 8.76 -25.40
N LYS A 206 -40.00 8.44 -26.65
CA LYS A 206 -41.18 8.98 -27.34
C LYS A 206 -42.41 8.13 -27.07
N LEU A 207 -43.47 8.78 -26.64
CA LEU A 207 -44.79 8.20 -26.49
C LEU A 207 -45.71 8.77 -27.58
N ASN A 208 -46.37 7.88 -28.33
CA ASN A 208 -47.19 8.22 -29.49
C ASN A 208 -48.68 7.91 -29.28
N ARG A 209 -49.13 7.94 -28.01
CA ARG A 209 -50.46 7.49 -27.56
C ARG A 209 -50.79 6.02 -27.83
N LYS A 210 -49.85 5.21 -28.33
CA LYS A 210 -50.00 3.76 -28.51
C LYS A 210 -48.96 3.00 -27.70
N ALA A 211 -48.44 3.66 -26.67
CA ALA A 211 -47.33 3.21 -25.88
C ALA A 211 -47.58 3.62 -24.43
N ALA A 212 -47.24 2.74 -23.50
CA ALA A 212 -47.23 3.01 -22.07
C ALA A 212 -46.22 2.07 -21.41
N TYR A 213 -45.73 2.46 -20.24
CA TYR A 213 -44.80 1.64 -19.47
C TYR A 213 -45.43 1.29 -18.12
N LYS A 214 -45.19 0.08 -17.63
CA LYS A 214 -45.70 -0.41 -16.35
C LYS A 214 -44.54 -0.72 -15.43
N ARG A 215 -44.64 -0.20 -14.22
CA ARG A 215 -43.70 -0.52 -13.15
C ARG A 215 -43.88 -1.98 -12.74
N THR A 216 -42.77 -2.72 -12.69
CA THR A 216 -42.73 -4.16 -12.47
C THR A 216 -43.02 -4.56 -11.02
N ASN A 217 -42.57 -3.78 -10.04
CA ASN A 217 -42.89 -3.99 -8.63
C ASN A 217 -44.23 -3.33 -8.23
N LYS A 218 -44.88 -3.90 -7.21
CA LYS A 218 -46.08 -3.33 -6.61
C LYS A 218 -45.71 -2.59 -5.33
N LEU A 219 -46.30 -1.40 -5.13
CA LEU A 219 -46.01 -0.55 -3.99
C LEU A 219 -47.28 -0.21 -3.20
N SER A 220 -47.10 0.09 -1.92
CA SER A 220 -48.17 0.51 -1.01
C SER A 220 -47.79 1.80 -0.31
N PHE A 221 -48.73 2.74 -0.22
CA PHE A 221 -48.55 4.07 0.36
C PHE A 221 -49.68 4.35 1.35
N LYS A 222 -49.34 4.65 2.62
CA LYS A 222 -50.32 4.83 3.71
C LYS A 222 -50.39 6.27 4.21
N ASP A 223 -49.25 6.94 4.34
CA ASP A 223 -49.18 8.26 4.98
C ASP A 223 -48.98 9.39 3.96
N GLY A 224 -48.17 9.19 2.93
CA GLY A 224 -47.94 10.14 1.84
C GLY A 224 -47.64 9.44 0.52
N PHE A 225 -47.80 10.18 -0.57
CA PHE A 225 -47.48 9.74 -1.92
C PHE A 225 -47.14 10.97 -2.76
N SER A 226 -46.01 10.94 -3.48
CA SER A 226 -45.74 11.95 -4.50
C SER A 226 -45.23 11.31 -5.78
N VAL A 227 -45.52 11.95 -6.92
CA VAL A 227 -44.92 11.60 -8.20
C VAL A 227 -44.38 12.86 -8.86
N SER A 228 -43.13 12.80 -9.33
CA SER A 228 -42.47 13.83 -10.12
C SER A 228 -42.17 13.25 -11.50
N ALA A 229 -42.45 14.00 -12.57
CA ALA A 229 -42.16 13.56 -13.93
C ALA A 229 -41.70 14.73 -14.79
N ARG A 230 -40.77 14.44 -15.70
CA ARG A 230 -40.28 15.41 -16.69
C ARG A 230 -40.78 15.03 -18.08
N VAL A 231 -41.58 15.92 -18.66
CA VAL A 231 -42.28 15.70 -19.93
C VAL A 231 -42.00 16.81 -20.93
N PHE A 232 -41.96 16.46 -22.21
CA PHE A 232 -42.00 17.38 -23.33
C PHE A 232 -43.29 17.10 -24.12
N PRO A 233 -44.38 17.80 -23.84
CA PRO A 233 -45.68 17.46 -24.39
C PRO A 233 -45.86 17.97 -25.83
N ASP A 234 -46.55 17.17 -26.64
CA ASP A 234 -47.07 17.57 -27.95
C ASP A 234 -48.60 17.67 -27.87
N PHE A 235 -49.09 18.90 -28.04
CA PHE A 235 -50.51 19.24 -27.92
C PHE A 235 -51.27 19.18 -29.25
N SER A 236 -50.71 18.54 -30.29
CA SER A 236 -51.42 18.31 -31.55
C SER A 236 -52.68 17.47 -31.36
N CYS A 237 -52.71 16.58 -30.35
CA CYS A 237 -53.93 15.86 -29.97
C CYS A 237 -54.75 16.66 -28.96
N LYS A 238 -55.85 17.30 -29.39
CA LYS A 238 -56.74 18.16 -28.57
C LYS A 238 -57.60 17.42 -27.52
N THR A 239 -57.06 16.40 -26.87
CA THR A 239 -57.72 15.59 -25.83
C THR A 239 -56.85 15.55 -24.58
N LYS A 240 -57.42 15.09 -23.46
CA LYS A 240 -56.67 14.75 -22.25
C LYS A 240 -55.54 13.76 -22.56
N GLN A 241 -54.41 13.97 -21.89
CA GLN A 241 -53.19 13.17 -21.98
C GLN A 241 -52.70 12.81 -20.58
N THR A 242 -52.59 11.52 -20.27
CA THR A 242 -52.19 11.03 -18.95
C THR A 242 -50.69 10.76 -18.90
N ILE A 243 -50.02 11.38 -17.95
CA ILE A 243 -48.57 11.22 -17.73
C ILE A 243 -48.32 10.00 -16.84
N TYR A 244 -49.10 9.86 -15.78
CA TYR A 244 -48.89 8.84 -14.77
C TYR A 244 -50.23 8.40 -14.16
N SER A 245 -50.38 7.12 -13.87
CA SER A 245 -51.51 6.57 -13.13
C SER A 245 -51.09 5.43 -12.20
N VAL A 246 -51.80 5.25 -11.08
CA VAL A 246 -51.57 4.13 -10.14
C VAL A 246 -52.86 3.66 -9.50
N GLY A 247 -52.97 2.34 -9.28
CA GLY A 247 -54.07 1.72 -8.54
C GLY A 247 -54.07 0.18 -8.58
N ASP A 248 -55.17 -0.41 -8.09
CA ASP A 248 -55.42 -1.85 -7.98
C ASP A 248 -56.50 -2.28 -9.00
N ASN A 249 -56.06 -2.72 -10.18
CA ASN A 249 -56.87 -3.01 -11.37
C ASN A 249 -57.54 -1.79 -12.03
N ASN A 250 -57.86 -0.74 -11.27
CA ASN A 250 -58.38 0.52 -11.76
C ASN A 250 -57.55 1.70 -11.27
N THR A 251 -57.49 2.76 -12.07
CA THR A 251 -56.78 3.99 -11.72
C THR A 251 -57.41 4.64 -10.48
N LYS A 252 -56.61 4.81 -9.42
CA LYS A 252 -56.97 5.54 -8.19
C LYS A 252 -56.38 6.93 -8.16
N ILE A 253 -55.17 7.07 -8.69
CA ILE A 253 -54.52 8.36 -8.89
C ILE A 253 -54.13 8.49 -10.36
N ALA A 254 -54.43 9.62 -10.96
CA ALA A 254 -53.98 9.99 -12.29
C ALA A 254 -53.41 11.41 -12.28
N LEU A 255 -52.22 11.59 -12.85
CA LEU A 255 -51.63 12.89 -13.19
C LEU A 255 -51.72 13.08 -14.70
N SER A 256 -52.39 14.14 -15.13
CA SER A 256 -52.75 14.36 -16.53
C SER A 256 -52.56 15.82 -16.94
N MET A 257 -52.48 16.03 -18.26
CA MET A 257 -52.62 17.33 -18.90
C MET A 257 -53.93 17.32 -19.68
N GLU A 258 -54.75 18.35 -19.49
CA GLU A 258 -56.06 18.42 -20.12
C GLU A 258 -56.35 19.82 -20.68
N PRO A 259 -57.07 19.91 -21.82
CA PRO A 259 -57.49 21.19 -22.34
C PRO A 259 -58.46 21.88 -21.37
N ASP A 260 -58.31 23.18 -21.21
CA ASP A 260 -59.29 24.07 -20.60
C ASP A 260 -60.38 24.47 -21.62
N ALA A 261 -61.26 25.39 -21.24
CA ALA A 261 -62.33 25.87 -22.10
C ALA A 261 -61.83 26.61 -23.35
N GLU A 262 -60.60 27.12 -23.33
CA GLU A 262 -59.95 27.85 -24.42
C GLU A 262 -59.07 26.92 -25.30
N ASN A 263 -58.99 25.63 -24.96
CA ASN A 263 -58.08 24.62 -25.53
C ASN A 263 -56.59 24.83 -25.18
N ASN A 264 -56.29 25.59 -24.13
CA ASN A 264 -54.96 25.60 -23.54
C ASN A 264 -54.81 24.40 -22.61
N TYR A 265 -53.62 23.80 -22.55
CA TYR A 265 -53.38 22.66 -21.68
C TYR A 265 -53.03 23.12 -20.27
N VAL A 266 -53.63 22.49 -19.26
CA VAL A 266 -53.29 22.71 -17.84
C VAL A 266 -53.09 21.38 -17.14
N LEU A 267 -52.36 21.40 -16.03
CA LEU A 267 -52.13 20.21 -15.20
C LEU A 267 -53.40 19.86 -14.41
N SER A 268 -53.77 18.59 -14.39
CA SER A 268 -54.85 18.05 -13.55
C SER A 268 -54.40 16.77 -12.86
N ALA A 269 -54.96 16.53 -11.67
CA ALA A 269 -54.81 15.26 -10.99
C ALA A 269 -56.11 14.80 -10.36
N CYS A 270 -56.44 13.54 -10.55
CA CYS A 270 -57.52 12.86 -9.84
C CYS A 270 -56.92 11.98 -8.76
N VAL A 271 -57.37 12.14 -7.51
CA VAL A 271 -56.92 11.39 -6.34
C VAL A 271 -58.17 10.84 -5.63
N GLY A 272 -58.46 9.56 -5.90
CA GLY A 272 -59.72 8.92 -5.53
C GLY A 272 -60.90 9.51 -6.30
N SER A 273 -61.91 10.01 -5.58
CA SER A 273 -63.10 10.63 -6.19
C SER A 273 -62.95 12.12 -6.52
N THR A 274 -61.86 12.75 -6.07
CA THR A 274 -61.64 14.19 -6.19
C THR A 274 -60.62 14.48 -7.28
N CYS A 275 -60.89 15.48 -8.14
CA CYS A 275 -59.92 15.97 -9.10
C CYS A 275 -59.61 17.45 -8.84
N ILE A 276 -58.33 17.80 -8.93
CA ILE A 276 -57.82 19.16 -8.84
C ILE A 276 -57.21 19.56 -10.18
N LYS A 277 -57.42 20.82 -10.59
CA LYS A 277 -56.97 21.34 -11.89
C LYS A 277 -56.29 22.68 -11.66
N SER A 278 -55.12 22.87 -12.27
CA SER A 278 -54.37 24.12 -12.18
C SER A 278 -54.96 25.19 -13.09
N SER A 279 -54.73 26.46 -12.75
CA SER A 279 -55.03 27.61 -13.63
C SER A 279 -53.85 28.03 -14.51
N LYS A 280 -52.67 27.42 -14.32
CA LYS A 280 -51.46 27.74 -15.10
C LYS A 280 -51.43 26.91 -16.37
N VAL A 281 -51.26 27.59 -17.50
CA VAL A 281 -51.10 26.96 -18.82
C VAL A 281 -49.73 26.30 -18.92
N ILE A 282 -49.70 25.11 -19.51
CA ILE A 282 -48.50 24.38 -19.90
C ILE A 282 -48.22 24.74 -21.35
N ASP A 283 -46.98 25.14 -21.63
CA ASP A 283 -46.56 25.48 -22.98
C ASP A 283 -46.23 24.20 -23.76
N GLY A 284 -46.65 24.15 -25.02
CA GLY A 284 -46.29 23.04 -25.90
C GLY A 284 -44.84 23.18 -26.37
N LEU A 285 -44.21 22.06 -26.69
CA LEU A 285 -42.85 22.03 -27.25
C LEU A 285 -41.77 22.62 -26.33
N LEU A 286 -41.95 22.50 -25.01
CA LEU A 286 -40.95 22.81 -23.99
C LEU A 286 -40.90 21.69 -22.95
N TRP A 287 -39.76 21.56 -22.27
CA TRP A 287 -39.61 20.64 -21.14
C TRP A 287 -40.33 21.21 -19.90
N HIS A 288 -41.09 20.35 -19.21
CA HIS A 288 -41.80 20.68 -17.98
C HIS A 288 -41.58 19.64 -16.90
N ASP A 289 -41.35 20.10 -15.67
CA ASP A 289 -41.34 19.27 -14.47
C ASP A 289 -42.70 19.39 -13.79
N VAL A 290 -43.41 18.28 -13.73
CA VAL A 290 -44.73 18.19 -13.12
C VAL A 290 -44.66 17.34 -11.87
N VAL A 291 -45.23 17.84 -10.78
CA VAL A 291 -45.27 17.10 -9.51
C VAL A 291 -46.68 17.06 -8.96
N LEU A 292 -47.12 15.88 -8.55
CA LEU A 292 -48.28 15.68 -7.70
C LEU A 292 -47.78 15.23 -6.33
N ALA A 293 -48.07 16.01 -5.29
CA ALA A 293 -47.75 15.69 -3.91
C ALA A 293 -49.04 15.46 -3.11
N VAL A 294 -49.14 14.32 -2.43
CA VAL A 294 -50.35 13.87 -1.72
C VAL A 294 -50.00 13.51 -0.27
N ASP A 295 -50.70 14.15 0.66
CA ASP A 295 -50.72 13.78 2.07
C ASP A 295 -52.00 12.98 2.32
N ILE A 296 -51.86 11.65 2.35
CA ILE A 296 -52.97 10.70 2.50
C ILE A 296 -53.59 10.84 3.89
N LYS A 297 -52.75 11.04 4.91
CA LYS A 297 -53.17 11.18 6.31
C LYS A 297 -54.02 12.42 6.54
N ASN A 298 -53.63 13.56 5.97
CA ASN A 298 -54.32 14.83 6.13
C ASN A 298 -55.30 15.15 4.97
N LYS A 299 -55.46 14.23 4.01
CA LYS A 299 -56.39 14.36 2.86
C LYS A 299 -56.11 15.60 2.01
N LYS A 300 -54.83 15.91 1.78
CA LYS A 300 -54.40 17.05 0.96
C LYS A 300 -53.68 16.58 -0.31
N ALA A 301 -53.82 17.34 -1.37
CA ALA A 301 -53.04 17.20 -2.59
C ALA A 301 -52.58 18.57 -3.08
N ALA A 302 -51.41 18.63 -3.68
CA ALA A 302 -50.85 19.81 -4.31
C ALA A 302 -50.26 19.44 -5.67
N LEU A 303 -50.41 20.33 -6.65
CA LEU A 303 -49.74 20.25 -7.94
C LEU A 303 -48.69 21.33 -8.07
N TYR A 304 -47.57 20.97 -8.67
CA TYR A 304 -46.48 21.87 -9.00
C TYR A 304 -46.14 21.76 -10.48
N LEU A 305 -45.82 22.91 -11.09
CA LEU A 305 -45.36 23.02 -12.47
C LEU A 305 -44.12 23.89 -12.50
N ASP A 306 -43.00 23.32 -12.94
CA ASP A 306 -41.68 23.95 -13.00
C ASP A 306 -41.30 24.53 -11.62
N GLY A 307 -41.41 23.66 -10.62
CA GLY A 307 -41.17 23.88 -9.18
C GLY A 307 -42.05 24.90 -8.46
N ALA A 308 -42.95 25.60 -9.17
CA ALA A 308 -43.94 26.48 -8.55
C ALA A 308 -45.22 25.72 -8.20
N ALA A 309 -45.75 25.93 -6.99
CA ALA A 309 -47.08 25.43 -6.62
C ALA A 309 -48.16 26.11 -7.49
N VAL A 310 -49.01 25.31 -8.13
CA VAL A 310 -50.04 25.81 -9.07
C VAL A 310 -51.47 25.55 -8.60
N VAL A 311 -51.70 24.55 -7.75
CA VAL A 311 -52.99 24.34 -7.09
C VAL A 311 -52.84 23.48 -5.84
N ASP A 312 -53.60 23.81 -4.80
CA ASP A 312 -53.82 22.99 -3.63
C ASP A 312 -55.27 22.49 -3.61
N GLY A 313 -55.50 21.28 -3.11
CA GLY A 313 -56.85 20.76 -2.92
C GLY A 313 -56.92 19.54 -2.01
N LYS A 314 -58.05 18.84 -2.11
CA LYS A 314 -58.35 17.67 -1.26
C LYS A 314 -58.00 16.38 -1.98
N ALA A 315 -57.50 15.41 -1.23
CA ALA A 315 -57.26 14.05 -1.67
C ALA A 315 -58.27 13.11 -1.01
N ASP A 316 -59.11 12.44 -1.79
CA ASP A 316 -60.08 11.47 -1.27
C ASP A 316 -59.58 10.03 -1.43
N ILE A 317 -58.46 9.74 -0.76
CA ILE A 317 -57.84 8.41 -0.78
C ILE A 317 -57.39 8.03 0.63
N SER A 318 -57.64 6.78 1.04
CA SER A 318 -57.28 6.27 2.38
C SER A 318 -55.93 5.55 2.42
N ALA A 319 -55.57 4.87 1.33
CA ALA A 319 -54.27 4.26 1.09
C ALA A 319 -54.19 3.81 -0.37
N ILE A 320 -52.97 3.65 -0.86
CA ILE A 320 -52.64 2.89 -2.06
C ILE A 320 -52.07 1.56 -1.57
N VAL A 321 -52.59 0.43 -2.04
CA VAL A 321 -52.19 -0.89 -1.54
C VAL A 321 -51.89 -1.79 -2.72
N ASP A 322 -50.75 -2.46 -2.68
CA ASP A 322 -50.27 -3.45 -3.66
C ASP A 322 -50.56 -3.04 -5.11
N SER A 323 -50.28 -1.77 -5.43
CA SER A 323 -50.68 -1.14 -6.68
C SER A 323 -49.51 -1.10 -7.67
N THR A 324 -49.82 -1.10 -8.96
CA THR A 324 -48.85 -0.93 -10.05
C THR A 324 -49.05 0.44 -10.68
N ALA A 325 -47.96 1.08 -11.08
CA ALA A 325 -47.98 2.33 -11.79
C ALA A 325 -47.92 2.12 -13.30
N VAL A 326 -48.68 2.91 -14.05
CA VAL A 326 -48.63 2.99 -15.52
C VAL A 326 -48.28 4.41 -15.94
N ILE A 327 -47.27 4.50 -16.78
CA ILE A 327 -46.64 5.72 -17.25
C ILE A 327 -47.03 5.92 -18.70
N GLY A 328 -47.51 7.11 -19.03
CA GLY A 328 -47.96 7.49 -20.37
C GLY A 328 -49.39 7.09 -20.71
N SER A 329 -50.16 6.52 -19.77
CA SER A 329 -51.57 6.17 -19.97
C SER A 329 -52.29 5.96 -18.63
N GLU A 330 -53.62 6.08 -18.63
CA GLU A 330 -54.46 5.49 -17.58
C GLU A 330 -54.53 3.97 -17.70
N PHE A 331 -54.97 3.33 -16.62
CA PHE A 331 -55.09 1.91 -16.51
C PHE A 331 -56.49 1.50 -16.04
N PHE A 332 -57.10 0.55 -16.76
CA PHE A 332 -58.42 0.01 -16.48
C PHE A 332 -58.42 -1.50 -16.73
N GLU A 333 -58.94 -2.28 -15.78
CA GLU A 333 -58.96 -3.76 -15.83
C GLU A 333 -57.61 -4.40 -16.20
N ASP A 334 -56.54 -3.93 -15.57
CA ASP A 334 -55.16 -4.38 -15.83
C ASP A 334 -54.63 -4.09 -17.26
N LYS A 335 -55.22 -3.14 -18.00
CA LYS A 335 -54.78 -2.74 -19.35
C LYS A 335 -54.64 -1.22 -19.53
N PRO A 336 -53.62 -0.75 -20.27
CA PRO A 336 -53.46 0.67 -20.57
C PRO A 336 -54.55 1.16 -21.54
N HIS A 337 -55.15 2.30 -21.22
CA HIS A 337 -56.19 2.94 -22.01
C HIS A 337 -55.63 4.08 -22.89
N PHE A 338 -55.10 3.68 -24.05
CA PHE A 338 -54.39 4.53 -25.01
C PHE A 338 -55.17 5.73 -25.59
N ARG A 339 -56.49 5.79 -25.44
CA ARG A 339 -57.29 6.94 -25.91
C ARG A 339 -56.86 8.24 -25.23
N GLU A 340 -56.38 8.18 -23.99
CA GLU A 340 -55.85 9.34 -23.26
C GLU A 340 -54.34 9.21 -23.02
N GLY A 341 -53.65 8.41 -23.84
CA GLY A 341 -52.21 8.24 -23.72
C GLY A 341 -51.44 9.52 -24.01
N LEU A 342 -50.25 9.63 -23.43
CA LEU A 342 -49.31 10.73 -23.63
C LEU A 342 -48.81 10.78 -25.09
N LEU A 343 -48.78 11.98 -25.65
CA LEU A 343 -48.12 12.32 -26.91
C LEU A 343 -46.98 13.29 -26.61
N GLY A 344 -45.75 12.88 -26.87
CA GLY A 344 -44.57 13.69 -26.59
C GLY A 344 -43.38 12.85 -26.16
N TYR A 345 -42.49 13.44 -25.38
CA TYR A 345 -41.31 12.79 -24.83
C TYR A 345 -41.33 12.75 -23.30
N LEU A 346 -40.66 11.76 -22.74
CA LEU A 346 -40.56 11.52 -21.30
C LEU A 346 -39.10 11.27 -20.92
N ASP A 347 -38.63 11.95 -19.88
CA ASP A 347 -37.24 11.85 -19.43
C ASP A 347 -37.10 11.00 -18.15
N TYR A 348 -37.88 11.31 -17.11
CA TYR A 348 -37.96 10.49 -15.90
C TYR A 348 -39.35 10.52 -15.26
N VAL A 349 -39.61 9.53 -14.39
CA VAL A 349 -40.72 9.52 -13.41
C VAL A 349 -40.19 9.01 -12.07
N ALA A 350 -40.33 9.78 -11.00
CA ALA A 350 -39.93 9.43 -9.64
C ALA A 350 -41.14 9.35 -8.71
N GLU A 351 -41.20 8.33 -7.87
CA GLU A 351 -42.28 8.11 -6.91
C GLU A 351 -41.76 8.11 -5.47
N PHE A 352 -42.50 8.76 -4.57
CA PHE A 352 -42.12 8.93 -3.18
C PHE A 352 -43.20 8.40 -2.23
N SER A 353 -42.81 7.82 -1.10
CA SER A 353 -43.67 7.40 0.01
C SER A 353 -44.05 8.51 0.99
N LYS A 354 -43.68 9.77 0.65
CA LYS A 354 -44.03 10.97 1.40
C LYS A 354 -44.63 12.05 0.51
N MET A 355 -45.27 13.05 1.13
CA MET A 355 -45.55 14.32 0.46
C MET A 355 -44.24 15.11 0.37
N VAL A 356 -43.72 15.31 -0.83
CA VAL A 356 -42.51 16.11 -1.04
C VAL A 356 -42.75 17.57 -0.66
N SER A 357 -41.76 18.20 -0.05
CA SER A 357 -41.83 19.61 0.35
C SER A 357 -41.69 20.54 -0.86
N ARG A 358 -42.05 21.81 -0.67
CA ARG A 358 -41.86 22.83 -1.71
C ARG A 358 -40.39 23.01 -2.06
N GLU A 359 -39.50 22.98 -1.08
CA GLU A 359 -38.06 23.12 -1.25
C GLU A 359 -37.49 21.95 -2.06
N GLU A 360 -37.95 20.72 -1.80
CA GLU A 360 -37.57 19.54 -2.59
C GLU A 360 -38.02 19.69 -4.05
N VAL A 361 -39.24 20.18 -4.28
CA VAL A 361 -39.79 20.41 -5.62
C VAL A 361 -39.08 21.54 -6.38
N GLU A 362 -38.69 22.62 -5.72
CA GLU A 362 -37.89 23.70 -6.32
C GLU A 362 -36.50 23.19 -6.73
N ARG A 363 -35.88 22.33 -5.90
CA ARG A 363 -34.61 21.67 -6.22
C ARG A 363 -34.73 20.76 -7.45
N PHE A 364 -35.86 20.08 -7.63
CA PHE A 364 -36.05 19.13 -8.73
C PHE A 364 -36.00 19.74 -10.14
N ILE A 365 -36.23 21.04 -10.28
CA ILE A 365 -36.04 21.74 -11.56
C ILE A 365 -34.57 21.67 -11.99
N GLU A 366 -33.67 21.98 -11.07
CA GLU A 366 -32.24 22.06 -11.36
C GLU A 366 -31.55 20.70 -11.31
N HIS A 367 -32.04 19.81 -10.45
CA HIS A 367 -31.47 18.49 -10.17
C HIS A 367 -32.56 17.44 -10.17
N GLU A 368 -32.57 16.54 -11.14
CA GLU A 368 -33.55 15.44 -11.16
C GLU A 368 -33.53 14.63 -9.84
N PRO A 369 -34.67 14.07 -9.41
CA PRO A 369 -34.73 13.23 -8.23
C PRO A 369 -33.68 12.12 -8.24
N TYR A 370 -33.00 11.94 -7.11
CA TYR A 370 -31.96 10.96 -6.93
C TYR A 370 -32.41 9.82 -6.02
N PHE A 371 -31.83 8.62 -6.18
CA PHE A 371 -32.26 7.43 -5.43
C PHE A 371 -31.93 7.47 -3.93
N TYR A 372 -31.17 8.46 -3.45
CA TYR A 372 -31.00 8.75 -2.01
C TYR A 372 -31.97 9.81 -1.48
N ASP A 373 -32.81 10.41 -2.32
CA ASP A 373 -33.79 11.37 -1.84
C ASP A 373 -34.77 10.71 -0.86
N ASP A 374 -35.01 11.39 0.26
CA ASP A 374 -35.81 10.84 1.34
C ASP A 374 -37.21 10.42 0.85
N GLY A 375 -37.58 9.19 1.18
CA GLY A 375 -38.85 8.61 0.79
C GLY A 375 -38.98 8.21 -0.69
N ILE A 376 -37.94 8.21 -1.51
CA ILE A 376 -38.05 7.69 -2.89
C ILE A 376 -38.24 6.16 -2.90
N GLU A 377 -39.19 5.67 -3.69
CA GLU A 377 -39.54 4.24 -3.78
C GLU A 377 -39.34 3.67 -5.20
N SER A 378 -39.29 4.54 -6.20
CA SER A 378 -39.13 4.17 -7.60
C SER A 378 -38.58 5.36 -8.39
N LEU A 379 -37.55 5.12 -9.20
CA LEU A 379 -37.00 6.12 -10.12
C LEU A 379 -36.92 5.50 -11.52
N LEU A 380 -37.86 5.87 -12.38
CA LEU A 380 -38.00 5.34 -13.73
C LEU A 380 -37.33 6.29 -14.72
N LEU A 381 -36.30 5.80 -15.40
CA LEU A 381 -35.51 6.58 -16.35
C LEU A 381 -35.89 6.22 -17.79
N PHE A 382 -36.10 7.26 -18.59
CA PHE A 382 -36.50 7.18 -20.00
C PHE A 382 -35.48 7.85 -20.93
N GLY A 383 -34.40 8.42 -20.37
CA GLY A 383 -33.38 9.15 -21.11
C GLY A 383 -32.17 8.33 -21.59
N TRP A 384 -32.04 7.02 -21.30
CA TRP A 384 -30.80 6.27 -21.58
C TRP A 384 -31.04 4.81 -21.95
N GLY A 385 -31.12 4.51 -23.25
CA GLY A 385 -31.36 3.16 -23.76
C GLY A 385 -32.80 2.68 -23.55
N GLU A 386 -32.97 1.41 -23.17
CA GLU A 386 -34.28 0.88 -22.79
C GLU A 386 -34.74 1.49 -21.45
N PRO A 387 -36.02 1.90 -21.32
CA PRO A 387 -36.55 2.41 -20.06
C PRO A 387 -36.38 1.42 -18.91
N ARG A 388 -35.99 1.93 -17.73
CA ARG A 388 -35.62 1.11 -16.57
C ARG A 388 -35.94 1.77 -15.26
N ASN A 389 -36.06 0.96 -14.21
CA ASN A 389 -36.09 1.46 -12.83
C ASN A 389 -34.67 1.51 -12.28
N ALA A 390 -34.15 2.71 -12.03
CA ALA A 390 -32.80 2.94 -11.52
C ALA A 390 -32.58 2.37 -10.11
N MET A 391 -33.63 2.28 -9.29
CA MET A 391 -33.52 1.72 -7.94
C MET A 391 -33.41 0.19 -7.93
N LEU A 392 -34.05 -0.47 -8.90
CA LEU A 392 -34.15 -1.94 -8.96
C LEU A 392 -33.28 -2.56 -10.06
N GLY A 393 -32.69 -1.74 -10.92
CA GLY A 393 -31.84 -2.19 -12.03
C GLY A 393 -32.53 -3.03 -13.12
N TYR A 394 -33.86 -3.13 -13.09
CA TYR A 394 -34.63 -3.88 -14.09
C TYR A 394 -35.29 -2.97 -15.13
N ASN A 395 -35.44 -3.49 -16.34
CA ASN A 395 -36.28 -2.89 -17.38
C ASN A 395 -37.73 -2.78 -16.90
N ILE A 396 -38.41 -1.71 -17.30
CA ILE A 396 -39.86 -1.56 -17.06
C ILE A 396 -40.65 -2.23 -18.18
N ALA A 397 -41.82 -2.77 -17.86
CA ALA A 397 -42.62 -3.50 -18.84
C ALA A 397 -43.23 -2.51 -19.85
N GLU A 398 -43.00 -2.72 -21.13
CA GLU A 398 -43.59 -1.91 -22.21
C GLU A 398 -44.93 -2.49 -22.68
N PHE A 399 -45.90 -1.61 -22.90
CA PHE A 399 -47.12 -1.90 -23.65
C PHE A 399 -47.17 -1.05 -24.92
N GLY A 400 -47.23 -1.70 -26.08
CA GLY A 400 -47.42 -1.03 -27.35
C GLY A 400 -46.12 -0.77 -28.11
N SER A 401 -45.94 0.44 -28.65
CA SER A 401 -44.81 0.79 -29.52
C SER A 401 -44.16 2.12 -29.12
N GLY A 402 -43.72 2.22 -27.87
CA GLY A 402 -42.85 3.29 -27.42
C GLY A 402 -41.46 3.07 -28.01
N TYR A 403 -40.68 4.13 -28.19
CA TYR A 403 -39.30 3.93 -28.61
C TYR A 403 -38.39 5.03 -28.08
N PHE A 404 -37.18 4.62 -27.76
CA PHE A 404 -36.08 5.53 -27.50
C PHE A 404 -35.80 6.39 -28.73
N THR A 405 -35.59 7.68 -28.52
CA THR A 405 -35.20 8.62 -29.57
C THR A 405 -34.16 9.61 -29.06
N MET A 406 -33.31 10.04 -29.97
CA MET A 406 -32.49 11.24 -29.80
C MET A 406 -33.25 12.37 -30.49
N VAL A 407 -33.58 13.42 -29.74
CA VAL A 407 -34.36 14.56 -30.24
C VAL A 407 -33.50 15.81 -30.25
N GLU A 408 -33.44 16.44 -31.42
CA GLU A 408 -32.67 17.66 -31.66
C GLU A 408 -33.44 18.90 -31.19
N ASP A 409 -32.71 19.90 -30.70
CA ASP A 409 -33.14 21.28 -30.45
C ASP A 409 -34.36 21.43 -29.52
N THR A 410 -34.52 20.52 -28.56
CA THR A 410 -35.51 20.67 -27.46
C THR A 410 -35.00 21.55 -26.31
N CYS A 411 -33.70 21.85 -26.28
CA CYS A 411 -33.06 22.83 -25.40
C CYS A 411 -32.19 23.79 -26.23
N PRO A 412 -31.95 25.04 -25.77
CA PRO A 412 -30.95 25.92 -26.37
C PRO A 412 -29.56 25.26 -26.46
N LEU A 413 -28.81 25.53 -27.52
CA LEU A 413 -27.49 24.92 -27.75
C LEU A 413 -26.45 25.26 -26.66
N ASP A 414 -26.55 26.47 -26.10
CA ASP A 414 -25.70 26.99 -25.02
C ASP A 414 -26.14 26.53 -23.62
N THR A 415 -27.15 25.66 -23.53
CA THR A 415 -27.59 25.09 -22.26
C THR A 415 -26.43 24.33 -21.60
N PRO A 416 -26.10 24.59 -20.32
CA PRO A 416 -25.10 23.84 -19.60
C PRO A 416 -25.39 22.35 -19.69
N ARG A 417 -24.36 21.55 -19.97
CA ARG A 417 -24.47 20.09 -19.86
C ARG A 417 -24.88 19.74 -18.45
N GLY A 418 -25.91 18.91 -18.29
CA GLY A 418 -25.91 18.02 -17.15
C GLY A 418 -24.97 16.88 -17.50
N THR A 419 -23.86 16.74 -16.78
CA THR A 419 -23.47 15.38 -16.46
C THR A 419 -24.68 14.80 -15.75
N GLY A 420 -25.28 13.75 -16.31
CA GLY A 420 -26.60 13.25 -15.88
C GLY A 420 -26.71 12.85 -14.41
N TRP A 421 -25.65 13.01 -13.61
CA TRP A 421 -25.60 12.62 -12.21
C TRP A 421 -24.74 13.61 -11.44
N ILE A 422 -25.35 14.24 -10.43
CA ILE A 422 -24.62 14.79 -9.29
C ILE A 422 -24.89 13.82 -8.16
N VAL A 423 -23.88 13.02 -7.81
CA VAL A 423 -23.81 12.47 -6.46
C VAL A 423 -23.79 13.68 -5.54
N PRO A 424 -24.70 13.81 -4.56
CA PRO A 424 -24.50 14.79 -3.51
C PRO A 424 -23.12 14.52 -2.94
N GLN A 425 -22.17 15.43 -3.14
CA GLN A 425 -20.77 15.22 -2.77
C GLN A 425 -20.58 14.99 -1.25
N GLU A 426 -21.66 15.11 -0.49
CA GLU A 426 -21.68 14.83 0.93
C GLU A 426 -22.97 14.08 1.28
N PRO A 427 -22.90 12.98 2.06
CA PRO A 427 -24.09 12.44 2.70
C PRO A 427 -24.79 13.58 3.43
N ASP A 428 -26.11 13.71 3.28
CA ASP A 428 -26.94 14.74 3.94
C ASP A 428 -26.31 15.15 5.27
N GLU A 429 -25.74 16.37 5.33
CA GLU A 429 -24.93 16.83 6.47
C GLU A 429 -25.66 16.57 7.79
N LYS A 430 -27.01 16.63 7.78
CA LYS A 430 -27.85 16.35 8.96
C LYS A 430 -27.86 14.88 9.35
N TYR A 431 -27.92 13.96 8.39
CA TYR A 431 -27.84 12.53 8.67
C TYR A 431 -26.43 12.13 9.12
N TRP A 432 -25.39 12.59 8.40
CA TRP A 432 -23.99 12.32 8.79
C TRP A 432 -23.70 12.87 10.19
N ALA A 433 -24.14 14.10 10.48
CA ALA A 433 -24.01 14.71 11.81
C ALA A 433 -24.78 13.93 12.91
N SER A 434 -25.83 13.18 12.58
CA SER A 434 -26.62 12.39 13.53
C SER A 434 -26.00 11.05 13.94
N LEU A 435 -25.05 10.54 13.16
CA LEU A 435 -24.36 9.28 13.43
C LEU A 435 -23.27 9.44 14.50
N SER A 436 -23.08 8.42 15.33
CA SER A 436 -21.91 8.32 16.22
C SER A 436 -20.62 8.07 15.44
N ASP A 437 -19.47 8.34 16.03
CA ASP A 437 -18.17 8.18 15.35
C ASP A 437 -17.94 6.73 14.89
N ASN A 438 -18.35 5.73 15.68
CA ASN A 438 -18.29 4.31 15.28
C ASN A 438 -19.24 3.99 14.12
N GLU A 439 -20.43 4.60 14.05
CA GLU A 439 -21.35 4.43 12.92
C GLU A 439 -20.84 5.11 11.65
N ARG A 440 -20.22 6.29 11.76
CA ARG A 440 -19.55 6.96 10.63
C ARG A 440 -18.37 6.16 10.11
N TRP A 441 -17.52 5.66 11.02
CA TRP A 441 -16.39 4.79 10.67
C TRP A 441 -16.85 3.51 9.97
N ALA A 442 -17.88 2.84 10.49
CA ALA A 442 -18.39 1.61 9.92
C ALA A 442 -18.98 1.85 8.52
N LEU A 443 -19.71 2.96 8.34
CA LEU A 443 -20.26 3.36 7.05
C LEU A 443 -19.14 3.71 6.04
N ALA A 444 -18.12 4.46 6.46
CA ALA A 444 -16.97 4.79 5.62
C ALA A 444 -16.18 3.54 5.19
N THR A 445 -15.84 2.66 6.15
CA THR A 445 -15.12 1.40 5.90
C THR A 445 -15.88 0.51 4.94
N TYR A 446 -17.20 0.45 5.10
CA TYR A 446 -18.06 -0.29 4.19
C TYR A 446 -18.07 0.30 2.79
N ILE A 447 -18.20 1.62 2.64
CA ILE A 447 -18.17 2.30 1.34
C ILE A 447 -16.84 2.00 0.64
N GLU A 448 -15.71 2.08 1.35
CA GLU A 448 -14.39 1.75 0.79
C GLU A 448 -14.26 0.27 0.40
N THR A 449 -14.78 -0.63 1.23
CA THR A 449 -14.77 -2.08 0.95
C THR A 449 -15.63 -2.44 -0.26
N ALA A 450 -16.81 -1.82 -0.37
CA ALA A 450 -17.70 -1.97 -1.53
C ALA A 450 -17.00 -1.44 -2.79
N ASN A 451 -16.42 -0.23 -2.72
CA ASN A 451 -15.68 0.36 -3.83
C ASN A 451 -14.51 -0.54 -4.27
N ALA A 452 -13.73 -1.10 -3.35
CA ALA A 452 -12.63 -2.00 -3.69
C ALA A 452 -13.07 -3.34 -4.29
N THR A 453 -14.18 -3.91 -3.78
CA THR A 453 -14.79 -5.11 -4.35
C THR A 453 -15.22 -4.84 -5.80
N ILE A 454 -15.83 -3.68 -6.03
CA ILE A 454 -16.27 -3.22 -7.34
C ILE A 454 -15.07 -2.99 -8.26
N ASN A 455 -13.99 -2.37 -7.77
CA ASN A 455 -12.72 -2.11 -8.47
C ASN A 455 -12.03 -3.36 -9.00
N ASP A 456 -11.93 -4.40 -8.19
CA ASP A 456 -11.26 -5.63 -8.59
C ASP A 456 -12.16 -6.51 -9.47
N MET A 457 -13.49 -6.45 -9.30
CA MET A 457 -14.45 -7.11 -10.21
C MET A 457 -14.45 -6.48 -11.62
N ILE A 458 -14.10 -5.20 -11.74
CA ILE A 458 -14.05 -4.46 -13.01
C ILE A 458 -12.63 -4.30 -13.56
N GLY A 459 -11.60 -4.64 -12.77
CA GLY A 459 -10.19 -4.60 -13.14
C GLY A 459 -9.54 -3.21 -13.11
N ILE A 460 -10.01 -2.27 -12.29
CA ILE A 460 -9.54 -0.87 -12.23
C ILE A 460 -9.46 -0.39 -10.76
N PRO A 461 -8.32 0.10 -10.25
CA PRO A 461 -8.22 0.66 -8.91
C PRO A 461 -8.83 2.08 -8.82
N MET A 462 -9.91 2.30 -8.06
CA MET A 462 -10.35 3.65 -7.67
C MET A 462 -9.45 4.17 -6.56
N LYS A 463 -8.68 5.23 -6.83
CA LYS A 463 -7.88 5.91 -5.82
C LYS A 463 -8.18 7.39 -5.67
N ASP A 464 -9.17 7.94 -6.38
CA ASP A 464 -9.41 9.38 -6.39
C ASP A 464 -10.86 9.73 -5.99
N PRO A 465 -11.08 10.48 -4.90
CA PRO A 465 -12.40 10.96 -4.47
C PRO A 465 -13.11 11.87 -5.49
N GLY A 466 -12.43 12.28 -6.57
CA GLY A 466 -12.99 13.15 -7.60
C GLY A 466 -13.68 12.44 -8.78
N ILE A 467 -13.74 11.11 -8.80
CA ILE A 467 -14.21 10.31 -9.96
C ILE A 467 -15.44 9.45 -9.59
N GLU A 468 -16.40 10.01 -8.88
CA GLU A 468 -17.68 9.35 -8.58
C GLU A 468 -18.59 9.06 -9.82
N PRO A 469 -18.53 9.81 -10.96
CA PRO A 469 -19.47 9.56 -12.07
C PRO A 469 -19.16 8.32 -12.92
N ALA A 470 -17.90 7.84 -12.93
CA ALA A 470 -17.51 6.63 -13.67
C ALA A 470 -18.03 5.34 -13.01
N THR A 471 -18.09 5.32 -11.68
CA THR A 471 -18.64 4.24 -10.85
C THR A 471 -20.10 3.94 -11.15
N GLU A 472 -20.86 4.98 -11.44
CA GLU A 472 -22.31 4.89 -11.58
C GLU A 472 -22.74 4.22 -12.90
N ILE A 473 -22.01 4.46 -13.98
CA ILE A 473 -22.29 3.83 -15.28
C ILE A 473 -21.96 2.32 -15.24
N VAL A 474 -20.94 1.93 -14.46
CA VAL A 474 -20.55 0.53 -14.27
C VAL A 474 -21.50 -0.19 -13.30
N HIS A 475 -21.91 0.47 -12.20
CA HIS A 475 -22.97 -0.02 -11.29
C HIS A 475 -24.28 -0.32 -12.04
N ARG A 476 -24.73 0.60 -12.91
CA ARG A 476 -26.01 0.50 -13.63
C ARG A 476 -26.04 -0.53 -14.75
N LYS A 477 -24.88 -0.89 -15.31
CA LYS A 477 -24.79 -1.80 -16.46
C LYS A 477 -24.55 -3.25 -16.05
N TYR A 478 -23.97 -3.50 -14.87
CA TYR A 478 -23.57 -4.84 -14.44
C TYR A 478 -24.20 -5.35 -13.13
N LEU A 479 -24.76 -4.49 -12.26
CA LEU A 479 -25.14 -4.88 -10.88
C LEU A 479 -26.63 -4.74 -10.52
N GLY A 480 -27.51 -4.56 -11.53
CA GLY A 480 -28.93 -4.20 -11.36
C GLY A 480 -29.69 -4.81 -10.15
N PRO A 481 -29.66 -6.13 -9.90
CA PRO A 481 -30.40 -6.77 -8.79
C PRO A 481 -29.79 -6.63 -7.39
N ASP A 482 -28.49 -6.40 -7.27
CA ASP A 482 -27.74 -6.59 -6.01
C ASP A 482 -27.70 -5.32 -5.14
N THR A 483 -28.14 -4.18 -5.69
CA THR A 483 -28.19 -2.90 -4.99
C THR A 483 -29.27 -2.89 -3.90
N GLU A 484 -30.39 -3.60 -4.09
CA GLU A 484 -31.41 -3.80 -3.05
C GLU A 484 -30.91 -4.64 -1.87
N GLU A 485 -30.07 -5.65 -2.11
CA GLU A 485 -29.51 -6.50 -1.04
C GLU A 485 -28.45 -5.74 -0.23
N LEU A 486 -27.64 -4.89 -0.89
CA LEU A 486 -26.68 -3.96 -0.26
C LEU A 486 -27.37 -2.80 0.48
N LEU A 487 -28.45 -2.23 -0.06
CA LEU A 487 -29.24 -1.16 0.58
C LEU A 487 -30.12 -1.69 1.72
N ALA A 488 -30.72 -2.86 1.58
CA ALA A 488 -31.45 -3.54 2.66
C ALA A 488 -30.50 -3.96 3.79
N TRP A 489 -29.26 -4.30 3.47
CA TRP A 489 -28.21 -4.58 4.44
C TRP A 489 -27.72 -3.31 5.16
N ALA A 490 -27.50 -2.19 4.45
CA ALA A 490 -27.18 -0.89 5.06
C ALA A 490 -28.33 -0.36 5.95
N LYS A 491 -29.58 -0.59 5.56
CA LYS A 491 -30.78 -0.24 6.36
C LYS A 491 -31.02 -1.21 7.53
N GLY A 492 -30.74 -2.51 7.36
CA GLY A 492 -30.92 -3.56 8.36
C GLY A 492 -29.81 -3.63 9.41
N ALA A 493 -28.61 -3.13 9.11
CA ALA A 493 -27.49 -3.09 10.04
C ALA A 493 -27.73 -2.16 11.25
N LYS A 494 -28.77 -1.32 11.21
CA LYS A 494 -29.21 -0.50 12.37
C LYS A 494 -29.58 -1.31 13.60
N ASP A 495 -30.00 -2.57 13.45
CA ASP A 495 -30.75 -3.25 14.52
C ASP A 495 -30.10 -4.47 15.18
N THR A 496 -28.96 -5.06 14.74
CA THR A 496 -28.25 -6.06 15.60
C THR A 496 -26.85 -6.60 15.20
N GLU A 497 -26.31 -6.42 13.99
CA GLU A 497 -25.19 -7.28 13.51
C GLU A 497 -23.97 -6.59 12.88
N PHE A 498 -23.53 -5.42 13.35
CA PHE A 498 -22.27 -4.83 12.83
C PHE A 498 -21.02 -5.65 13.16
N ASP A 499 -21.02 -6.41 14.26
CA ASP A 499 -19.84 -7.18 14.71
C ASP A 499 -19.62 -8.51 13.94
N GLY A 500 -20.68 -9.11 13.37
CA GLY A 500 -20.58 -10.36 12.56
C GLY A 500 -20.34 -10.14 11.06
N ILE A 501 -20.53 -8.91 10.59
CA ILE A 501 -20.38 -8.50 9.20
C ILE A 501 -18.90 -8.42 8.76
N LEU A 502 -17.99 -8.15 9.69
CA LEU A 502 -16.56 -7.94 9.41
C LEU A 502 -15.71 -9.23 9.47
N GLU A 503 -16.30 -10.38 9.80
CA GLU A 503 -15.58 -11.66 9.71
C GLU A 503 -15.31 -12.01 8.24
N GLU A 504 -14.03 -12.25 7.92
CA GLU A 504 -13.53 -12.59 6.58
C GLU A 504 -14.34 -13.72 5.91
N SER A 505 -14.81 -14.70 6.68
CA SER A 505 -15.67 -15.79 6.22
C SER A 505 -17.07 -15.34 5.79
N THR A 506 -17.66 -14.36 6.47
CA THR A 506 -19.00 -13.83 6.16
C THR A 506 -18.96 -13.00 4.88
N ILE A 507 -17.91 -12.19 4.72
CA ILE A 507 -17.63 -11.41 3.51
C ILE A 507 -17.36 -12.36 2.34
N ASN A 508 -16.46 -13.34 2.50
CA ASN A 508 -16.13 -14.31 1.45
C ASN A 508 -17.33 -15.15 1.00
N ASN A 509 -18.19 -15.59 1.93
CA ASN A 509 -19.40 -16.35 1.60
C ASN A 509 -20.45 -15.50 0.89
N LYS A 510 -20.56 -14.21 1.22
CA LYS A 510 -21.49 -13.29 0.56
C LYS A 510 -20.99 -12.84 -0.81
N VAL A 511 -19.70 -12.54 -0.97
CA VAL A 511 -19.05 -12.31 -2.28
C VAL A 511 -19.24 -13.53 -3.19
N LYS A 512 -19.04 -14.75 -2.68
CA LYS A 512 -19.36 -15.99 -3.41
C LYS A 512 -20.83 -16.05 -3.83
N ASN A 513 -21.77 -15.68 -2.97
CA ASN A 513 -23.20 -15.70 -3.28
C ASN A 513 -23.63 -14.63 -4.30
N ILE A 514 -23.02 -13.44 -4.27
CA ILE A 514 -23.24 -12.39 -5.28
C ILE A 514 -22.73 -12.87 -6.65
N PHE A 515 -21.55 -13.49 -6.69
CA PHE A 515 -21.00 -14.09 -7.91
C PHE A 515 -21.87 -15.24 -8.47
N ASN A 516 -22.47 -16.05 -7.60
CA ASN A 516 -23.40 -17.13 -7.97
C ASN A 516 -24.67 -16.61 -8.66
N LYS A 517 -25.12 -15.39 -8.32
CA LYS A 517 -26.35 -14.79 -8.85
C LYS A 517 -26.14 -14.00 -10.15
N THR A 518 -24.99 -13.33 -10.32
CA THR A 518 -24.71 -12.44 -11.47
C THR A 518 -24.28 -13.16 -12.75
N LYS A 519 -23.63 -14.32 -12.67
CA LYS A 519 -23.26 -15.15 -13.85
C LYS A 519 -23.42 -16.66 -13.61
N PRO A 520 -24.66 -17.17 -13.53
CA PRO A 520 -24.92 -18.59 -13.22
C PRO A 520 -24.31 -19.58 -14.22
N GLU A 521 -24.11 -19.17 -15.49
CA GLU A 521 -23.48 -20.00 -16.54
C GLU A 521 -21.96 -20.18 -16.33
N VAL A 522 -21.28 -19.16 -15.77
CA VAL A 522 -19.85 -19.23 -15.41
C VAL A 522 -19.67 -20.14 -14.20
N TRP A 523 -20.55 -20.04 -13.19
CA TRP A 523 -20.51 -20.89 -12.01
C TRP A 523 -20.84 -22.36 -12.28
N LYS A 524 -21.78 -22.66 -13.19
CA LYS A 524 -22.04 -24.04 -13.67
C LYS A 524 -20.79 -24.70 -14.28
N THR A 525 -19.93 -23.91 -14.91
CA THR A 525 -18.66 -24.35 -15.50
C THR A 525 -17.59 -24.57 -14.42
N ILE A 526 -17.62 -23.80 -13.33
CA ILE A 526 -16.75 -23.91 -12.14
C ILE A 526 -17.13 -25.11 -11.24
N GLN A 527 -18.38 -25.57 -11.23
CA GLN A 527 -18.78 -26.73 -10.43
C GLN A 527 -18.33 -28.09 -10.99
N GLN A 528 -18.04 -28.20 -12.29
CA GLN A 528 -17.65 -29.48 -12.88
C GLN A 528 -16.26 -29.98 -12.44
N PRO A 529 -15.28 -29.13 -12.06
CA PRO A 529 -14.04 -29.59 -11.44
C PRO A 529 -14.06 -29.72 -9.90
N LEU A 530 -14.98 -29.03 -9.20
CA LEU A 530 -14.98 -28.96 -7.72
C LEU A 530 -15.49 -30.22 -7.00
N THR A 531 -15.95 -31.24 -7.72
CA THR A 531 -16.32 -32.54 -7.14
C THR A 531 -15.14 -33.51 -7.01
N MET A 532 -13.91 -33.10 -7.34
CA MET A 532 -12.71 -33.87 -7.04
C MET A 532 -11.69 -33.09 -6.20
N GLY A 533 -11.72 -33.35 -4.89
CA GLY A 533 -10.52 -33.38 -4.04
C GLY A 533 -10.07 -32.06 -3.42
N GLU A 534 -10.20 -31.99 -2.10
CA GLU A 534 -9.51 -31.06 -1.20
C GLU A 534 -7.99 -31.04 -1.45
N VAL A 535 -7.42 -29.92 -1.92
CA VAL A 535 -5.98 -29.64 -1.78
C VAL A 535 -5.75 -28.13 -1.54
N GLY A 536 -5.23 -27.84 -0.35
CA GLY A 536 -4.40 -26.71 0.08
C GLY A 536 -4.38 -25.38 -0.68
N ALA A 537 -4.76 -24.33 0.04
CA ALA A 537 -4.36 -22.95 -0.24
C ALA A 537 -2.84 -22.80 -0.16
N SER A 538 -2.14 -22.81 -1.30
CA SER A 538 -0.80 -22.26 -1.51
C SER A 538 -0.34 -22.63 -2.93
N THR A 539 0.22 -21.67 -3.68
CA THR A 539 0.84 -21.77 -5.02
C THR A 539 -0.07 -21.88 -6.25
N VAL A 540 -0.41 -20.73 -6.87
CA VAL A 540 -0.59 -20.63 -8.34
C VAL A 540 -0.04 -19.29 -8.85
N VAL A 541 1.28 -19.21 -9.06
CA VAL A 541 1.92 -18.24 -9.99
C VAL A 541 3.12 -18.96 -10.64
N ALA A 542 2.93 -19.49 -11.87
CA ALA A 542 3.96 -19.72 -12.91
C ALA A 542 3.35 -20.41 -14.16
N PRO A 543 3.86 -20.15 -15.38
CA PRO A 543 3.09 -20.03 -16.61
C PRO A 543 2.93 -21.35 -17.40
N VAL A 544 1.81 -21.50 -18.11
CA VAL A 544 1.65 -22.53 -19.14
C VAL A 544 2.42 -22.12 -20.39
N ALA A 545 3.68 -22.50 -20.43
CA ALA A 545 4.48 -22.57 -21.65
C ALA A 545 5.20 -23.92 -21.68
N ALA A 546 4.53 -24.97 -22.19
CA ALA A 546 5.09 -26.12 -22.92
C ALA A 546 4.11 -27.32 -22.94
N GLY A 547 3.92 -27.93 -24.12
CA GLY A 547 3.64 -29.38 -24.21
C GLY A 547 2.25 -29.84 -24.69
N SER A 548 2.11 -29.93 -26.02
CA SER A 548 1.29 -30.84 -26.85
C SER A 548 0.33 -31.91 -26.24
N ALA A 549 -0.87 -31.94 -26.85
CA ALA A 549 -1.65 -33.09 -27.35
C ALA A 549 -2.53 -33.97 -26.40
N ALA A 550 -3.84 -33.95 -26.72
CA ALA A 550 -4.91 -34.94 -26.45
C ALA A 550 -5.28 -35.14 -24.97
N THR A 551 -6.51 -34.93 -24.48
CA THR A 551 -7.83 -35.37 -24.96
C THR A 551 -8.97 -34.59 -24.26
N THR A 552 -10.13 -34.56 -24.92
CA THR A 552 -11.49 -34.19 -24.44
C THR A 552 -11.78 -32.73 -24.02
N GLY A 553 -12.22 -31.94 -25.01
CA GLY A 553 -13.57 -31.36 -25.01
C GLY A 553 -13.90 -30.16 -24.12
N VAL A 554 -12.93 -29.48 -23.53
CA VAL A 554 -13.16 -28.19 -22.85
C VAL A 554 -12.42 -27.12 -23.63
N SER A 555 -13.12 -26.08 -24.10
CA SER A 555 -12.48 -24.99 -24.85
C SER A 555 -11.41 -24.33 -23.99
N SER A 556 -10.28 -23.96 -24.60
CA SER A 556 -9.21 -23.17 -23.96
C SER A 556 -9.73 -21.89 -23.30
N GLU A 557 -10.89 -21.41 -23.77
CA GLU A 557 -11.64 -20.27 -23.27
C GLU A 557 -12.32 -20.53 -21.91
N ALA A 558 -12.85 -21.73 -21.67
CA ALA A 558 -13.44 -22.08 -20.37
C ALA A 558 -12.36 -22.25 -19.28
N ILE A 559 -11.18 -22.78 -19.64
CA ILE A 559 -10.03 -22.91 -18.72
C ILE A 559 -9.44 -21.54 -18.39
N PHE A 560 -9.33 -20.64 -19.37
CA PHE A 560 -8.87 -19.27 -19.19
C PHE A 560 -9.85 -18.44 -18.34
N GLN A 561 -11.15 -18.52 -18.59
CA GLN A 561 -12.16 -17.81 -17.78
C GLN A 561 -12.28 -18.36 -16.35
N THR A 562 -12.09 -19.67 -16.15
CA THR A 562 -12.08 -20.27 -14.80
C THR A 562 -10.86 -19.84 -14.00
N ALA A 563 -9.67 -19.79 -14.62
CA ALA A 563 -8.46 -19.32 -13.96
C ALA A 563 -8.52 -17.81 -13.63
N VAL A 564 -9.05 -16.99 -14.54
CA VAL A 564 -9.23 -15.55 -14.31
C VAL A 564 -10.28 -15.30 -13.22
N ALA A 565 -11.42 -16.01 -13.21
CA ALA A 565 -12.46 -15.83 -12.18
C ALA A 565 -12.00 -16.25 -10.78
N VAL A 566 -11.25 -17.35 -10.65
CA VAL A 566 -10.69 -17.78 -9.34
C VAL A 566 -9.60 -16.83 -8.86
N SER A 567 -8.76 -16.31 -9.76
CA SER A 567 -7.72 -15.34 -9.42
C SER A 567 -8.30 -13.99 -8.98
N VAL A 568 -9.35 -13.51 -9.68
CA VAL A 568 -10.05 -12.26 -9.34
C VAL A 568 -10.75 -12.38 -7.98
N VAL A 569 -11.45 -13.48 -7.69
CA VAL A 569 -12.10 -13.66 -6.37
C VAL A 569 -11.09 -13.70 -5.21
N ALA A 570 -9.92 -14.32 -5.41
CA ALA A 570 -8.86 -14.35 -4.39
C ALA A 570 -8.18 -12.98 -4.20
N LEU A 571 -7.96 -12.22 -5.28
CA LEU A 571 -7.44 -10.86 -5.24
C LEU A 571 -8.40 -9.90 -4.54
N VAL A 572 -9.69 -9.92 -4.93
CA VAL A 572 -10.77 -9.14 -4.30
C VAL A 572 -10.82 -9.42 -2.79
N ALA A 573 -10.84 -10.69 -2.40
CA ALA A 573 -10.89 -11.07 -0.99
C ALA A 573 -9.66 -10.58 -0.21
N THR A 574 -8.49 -10.61 -0.84
CA THR A 574 -7.23 -10.14 -0.23
C THR A 574 -7.22 -8.61 -0.06
N GLU A 575 -7.68 -7.86 -1.05
CA GLU A 575 -7.72 -6.40 -1.02
C GLU A 575 -8.82 -5.86 -0.08
N VAL A 576 -9.98 -6.51 -0.08
CA VAL A 576 -11.05 -6.24 0.90
C VAL A 576 -10.57 -6.54 2.31
N ALA A 577 -9.92 -7.68 2.54
CA ALA A 577 -9.33 -8.01 3.83
C ALA A 577 -8.25 -7.00 4.23
N ARG A 578 -7.48 -6.46 3.28
CA ARG A 578 -6.50 -5.39 3.53
C ARG A 578 -7.17 -4.10 3.98
N ILE A 579 -8.19 -3.61 3.26
CA ILE A 579 -8.91 -2.37 3.58
C ILE A 579 -9.63 -2.47 4.91
N VAL A 580 -10.37 -3.56 5.13
CA VAL A 580 -11.04 -3.82 6.41
C VAL A 580 -10.02 -3.82 7.54
N LYS A 581 -8.88 -4.52 7.37
CA LYS A 581 -7.83 -4.58 8.40
C LYS A 581 -7.10 -3.25 8.61
N GLU A 582 -6.99 -2.41 7.59
CA GLU A 582 -6.42 -1.07 7.72
C GLU A 582 -7.37 -0.14 8.45
N ASN A 583 -8.64 -0.10 8.04
CA ASN A 583 -9.65 0.74 8.66
C ASN A 583 -10.01 0.27 10.07
N GLU A 584 -9.97 -1.04 10.34
CA GLU A 584 -10.16 -1.60 11.67
C GLU A 584 -9.17 -1.03 12.69
N LYS A 585 -7.98 -0.59 12.29
CA LYS A 585 -7.03 0.04 13.23
C LYS A 585 -7.60 1.31 13.86
N ASP A 586 -8.39 2.05 13.09
CA ASP A 586 -8.93 3.36 13.45
C ASP A 586 -10.40 3.29 13.92
N ARG A 587 -10.93 2.08 14.16
CA ARG A 587 -12.31 1.90 14.65
C ARG A 587 -12.49 2.56 16.02
N PRO A 588 -13.39 3.56 16.15
CA PRO A 588 -13.66 4.24 17.42
C PRO A 588 -14.31 3.33 18.47
N ASP A 589 -14.24 3.73 19.74
CA ASP A 589 -14.93 3.06 20.86
C ASP A 589 -16.41 2.82 20.53
N ASN A 590 -16.92 1.62 20.82
CA ASN A 590 -18.35 1.36 20.67
C ASN A 590 -19.14 2.11 21.79
N PRO A 591 -19.95 3.13 21.46
CA PRO A 591 -20.64 3.92 22.47
C PRO A 591 -21.69 3.12 23.23
N LYS A 592 -22.15 1.99 22.67
CA LYS A 592 -23.16 1.09 23.27
C LYS A 592 -22.53 -0.01 24.14
N ALA A 593 -21.20 -0.14 24.17
CA ALA A 593 -20.53 -1.13 25.00
C ALA A 593 -20.76 -0.87 26.50
N LYS A 594 -21.26 -1.89 27.21
CA LYS A 594 -21.49 -1.83 28.68
C LYS A 594 -20.18 -1.94 29.46
N VAL A 595 -19.17 -2.58 28.89
CA VAL A 595 -17.81 -2.68 29.46
C VAL A 595 -16.88 -1.83 28.61
N LYS A 596 -16.11 -0.93 29.25
CA LYS A 596 -15.16 -0.03 28.58
C LYS A 596 -13.73 -0.30 29.00
N VAL A 597 -12.81 -0.14 28.06
CA VAL A 597 -11.37 -0.19 28.32
C VAL A 597 -10.92 1.14 28.93
N VAL A 598 -10.27 1.07 30.08
CA VAL A 598 -9.65 2.22 30.77
C VAL A 598 -8.19 2.37 30.35
N SER A 599 -7.47 1.25 30.30
CA SER A 599 -6.05 1.22 29.95
C SER A 599 -5.57 -0.22 29.67
N CYS A 600 -4.40 -0.36 29.06
CA CYS A 600 -3.73 -1.65 28.90
C CYS A 600 -2.27 -1.60 29.40
N SER A 601 -1.69 -2.74 29.76
CA SER A 601 -0.25 -2.89 30.05
C SER A 601 0.29 -4.29 29.72
N TRP A 602 1.57 -4.38 29.37
CA TRP A 602 2.27 -5.64 29.06
C TRP A 602 3.07 -6.22 30.24
N ASN A 603 3.07 -5.55 31.41
CA ASN A 603 4.10 -5.79 32.43
C ASN A 603 3.56 -6.36 33.74
N ASP A 604 4.42 -7.13 34.40
CA ASP A 604 4.47 -7.33 35.84
C ASP A 604 5.79 -6.77 36.35
N GLN A 605 5.85 -5.46 36.63
CA GLN A 605 7.02 -4.82 37.23
C GLN A 605 8.35 -5.01 36.44
N GLY A 606 8.31 -4.87 35.11
CA GLY A 606 9.53 -4.85 34.27
C GLY A 606 10.25 -6.20 34.09
N LYS A 607 9.64 -7.32 34.48
CA LYS A 607 10.25 -8.66 34.34
C LYS A 607 10.33 -9.10 32.87
N ALA A 608 11.55 -9.27 32.36
CA ALA A 608 11.82 -9.74 31.00
C ALA A 608 11.25 -11.14 30.69
N GLU A 609 11.03 -11.98 31.72
CA GLU A 609 10.52 -13.34 31.54
C GLU A 609 9.01 -13.42 31.31
N SER A 610 8.25 -12.39 31.69
CA SER A 610 6.78 -12.42 31.72
C SER A 610 6.12 -11.23 31.03
N GLY A 611 6.89 -10.37 30.36
CA GLY A 611 6.38 -9.15 29.75
C GLY A 611 7.47 -8.21 29.25
N THR A 612 7.11 -6.93 29.12
CA THR A 612 8.05 -5.88 28.70
C THR A 612 9.00 -5.50 29.83
N ILE A 613 10.25 -5.21 29.48
CA ILE A 613 11.19 -4.49 30.36
C ILE A 613 10.82 -3.01 30.46
N TYR A 614 11.47 -2.27 31.35
CA TYR A 614 11.30 -0.82 31.45
C TYR A 614 12.04 -0.07 30.34
N PHE A 615 11.35 0.91 29.75
CA PHE A 615 11.87 1.75 28.68
C PHE A 615 11.17 3.10 28.68
N HIS A 616 11.77 4.08 27.99
CA HIS A 616 11.15 5.36 27.69
C HIS A 616 10.88 5.48 26.19
N ASN A 617 9.74 6.09 25.85
CA ASN A 617 9.26 6.27 24.49
C ASN A 617 9.40 7.69 23.93
N ASP A 618 9.74 8.67 24.76
CA ASP A 618 9.62 10.08 24.40
C ASP A 618 10.96 10.72 23.93
N ALA A 619 10.82 11.74 23.07
CA ALA A 619 11.91 12.52 22.51
C ALA A 619 12.15 13.85 23.25
N LYS A 620 11.29 14.24 24.20
CA LYS A 620 11.24 15.61 24.72
C LYS A 620 11.73 15.74 26.16
N GLY A 621 12.24 14.65 26.74
CA GLY A 621 12.63 14.63 28.16
C GLY A 621 11.43 14.79 29.09
N VAL A 622 10.23 14.46 28.61
CA VAL A 622 9.03 14.32 29.42
C VAL A 622 9.03 12.88 29.91
N GLU A 623 9.41 12.71 31.18
CA GLU A 623 9.36 11.42 31.87
C GLU A 623 8.03 10.70 31.57
N PRO A 624 8.04 9.47 30.99
CA PRO A 624 6.81 8.74 30.73
C PRO A 624 6.07 8.53 32.05
N SER A 625 4.77 8.85 32.13
CA SER A 625 4.05 8.81 33.40
C SER A 625 3.79 7.40 33.93
N SER A 626 3.76 6.38 33.06
CA SER A 626 3.47 4.99 33.43
C SER A 626 3.79 3.97 32.34
N MET A 627 3.99 2.71 32.75
CA MET A 627 3.98 1.51 31.89
C MET A 627 2.55 0.96 31.68
N GLU A 628 1.58 1.85 31.79
CA GLU A 628 0.15 1.61 31.63
C GLU A 628 -0.36 2.68 30.67
N TRP A 629 -0.92 2.25 29.54
CA TRP A 629 -1.35 3.12 28.46
C TRP A 629 -2.85 3.37 28.56
N PRO A 630 -3.29 4.62 28.81
CA PRO A 630 -4.71 4.94 28.92
C PRO A 630 -5.40 4.85 27.56
N ASN A 631 -6.69 4.55 27.58
CA ASN A 631 -7.57 4.71 26.42
C ASN A 631 -7.83 6.21 26.17
N ASN A 632 -7.51 6.69 24.97
CA ASN A 632 -7.70 8.08 24.57
C ASN A 632 -9.05 8.32 23.84
N GLY A 633 -9.94 7.33 23.82
CA GLY A 633 -11.30 7.39 23.25
C GLY A 633 -11.43 6.86 21.81
N THR A 634 -10.32 6.55 21.15
CA THR A 634 -10.28 5.98 19.79
C THR A 634 -9.43 4.72 19.73
N ASP A 635 -8.27 4.72 20.37
CA ASP A 635 -7.41 3.55 20.51
C ASP A 635 -6.59 3.56 21.81
N VAL A 636 -6.00 2.40 22.13
CA VAL A 636 -4.93 2.28 23.14
C VAL A 636 -3.61 2.03 22.41
N LYS A 637 -2.72 3.03 22.41
CA LYS A 637 -1.38 2.94 21.79
C LYS A 637 -0.36 2.40 22.77
N MET A 638 -0.04 1.12 22.65
CA MET A 638 0.93 0.45 23.50
C MET A 638 2.31 0.38 22.86
N GLU A 639 3.33 0.43 23.71
CA GLU A 639 4.70 0.09 23.32
C GLU A 639 5.26 -1.01 24.23
N ALA A 640 6.21 -1.79 23.72
CA ALA A 640 6.89 -2.81 24.51
C ALA A 640 8.33 -3.03 24.04
N VAL A 641 9.20 -3.44 24.97
CA VAL A 641 10.53 -3.96 24.65
C VAL A 641 10.62 -5.38 25.23
N PHE A 642 10.76 -6.36 24.34
CA PHE A 642 10.81 -7.78 24.67
C PHE A 642 12.21 -8.35 24.43
N ILE A 643 12.56 -9.38 25.20
CA ILE A 643 13.81 -10.12 25.03
C ILE A 643 13.43 -11.59 24.79
N PRO A 644 13.22 -12.01 23.53
CA PRO A 644 12.66 -13.32 23.21
C PRO A 644 13.47 -14.50 23.75
N ALA A 645 14.78 -14.33 23.95
CA ALA A 645 15.65 -15.36 24.51
C ALA A 645 15.30 -15.75 25.97
N VAL A 646 14.65 -14.87 26.73
CA VAL A 646 14.31 -15.09 28.15
C VAL A 646 12.80 -15.00 28.44
N LEU A 647 12.01 -14.54 27.47
CA LEU A 647 10.55 -14.42 27.58
C LEU A 647 9.91 -15.82 27.63
N LYS A 648 9.33 -16.18 28.77
CA LYS A 648 8.68 -17.48 29.02
C LYS A 648 7.16 -17.38 28.89
N GLU A 649 6.61 -16.27 29.36
CA GLU A 649 5.19 -15.97 29.28
C GLU A 649 4.99 -14.54 28.77
N LEU A 650 3.88 -14.28 28.09
CA LEU A 650 3.50 -12.92 27.68
C LEU A 650 2.07 -12.65 28.15
N ILE A 651 1.90 -11.64 29.00
CA ILE A 651 0.60 -11.32 29.60
C ILE A 651 0.19 -9.90 29.21
N LEU A 652 -0.96 -9.79 28.55
CA LEU A 652 -1.65 -8.52 28.34
C LEU A 652 -2.61 -8.29 29.52
N ARG A 653 -2.43 -7.18 30.22
CA ARG A 653 -3.32 -6.70 31.29
C ARG A 653 -4.23 -5.62 30.72
N VAL A 654 -5.53 -5.82 30.82
CA VAL A 654 -6.56 -4.88 30.35
C VAL A 654 -7.33 -4.39 31.56
N LYS A 655 -7.24 -3.09 31.88
CA LYS A 655 -8.06 -2.46 32.90
C LYS A 655 -9.38 -2.06 32.27
N VAL A 656 -10.48 -2.58 32.81
CA VAL A 656 -11.84 -2.34 32.31
C VAL A 656 -12.75 -1.80 33.40
N THR A 657 -13.79 -1.08 32.99
CA THR A 657 -14.86 -0.62 33.87
C THR A 657 -16.23 -0.96 33.30
N ASN A 658 -17.20 -1.23 34.17
CA ASN A 658 -18.59 -1.46 33.79
C ASN A 658 -19.37 -0.13 33.85
N THR A 659 -19.77 0.38 32.69
CA THR A 659 -20.61 1.58 32.54
C THR A 659 -22.07 1.25 32.25
N GLY A 660 -22.45 -0.03 32.28
CA GLY A 660 -23.83 -0.47 32.13
C GLY A 660 -24.70 -0.17 33.35
N ASP A 661 -25.98 -0.52 33.23
CA ASP A 661 -27.02 -0.38 34.26
C ASP A 661 -27.17 -1.62 35.16
N ALA A 662 -26.42 -2.68 34.88
CA ALA A 662 -26.42 -3.94 35.63
C ALA A 662 -24.99 -4.46 35.87
N GLN A 663 -24.86 -5.42 36.79
CA GLN A 663 -23.61 -6.15 37.02
C GLN A 663 -23.23 -6.96 35.78
N TYR A 664 -21.97 -6.89 35.38
CA TYR A 664 -21.42 -7.70 34.31
C TYR A 664 -20.75 -8.96 34.85
N VAL A 665 -21.03 -10.11 34.24
CA VAL A 665 -20.34 -11.39 34.48
C VAL A 665 -20.05 -12.03 33.13
N GLY A 666 -18.77 -12.11 32.74
CA GLY A 666 -18.40 -12.69 31.45
C GLY A 666 -16.90 -12.63 31.18
N ASN A 667 -16.51 -13.05 29.98
CA ASN A 667 -15.12 -13.12 29.55
C ASN A 667 -14.75 -11.90 28.71
N ILE A 668 -13.47 -11.56 28.69
CA ILE A 668 -12.88 -10.56 27.81
C ILE A 668 -11.94 -11.27 26.83
N LYS A 669 -12.02 -10.90 25.56
CA LYS A 669 -11.30 -11.56 24.48
C LYS A 669 -10.54 -10.53 23.65
N ALA A 670 -9.25 -10.78 23.42
CA ALA A 670 -8.43 -10.07 22.45
C ALA A 670 -8.25 -10.92 21.19
N THR A 671 -8.38 -10.33 20.01
CA THR A 671 -8.16 -11.01 18.72
C THR A 671 -7.22 -10.19 17.85
N GLY A 672 -6.18 -10.81 17.28
CA GLY A 672 -5.27 -10.16 16.33
C GLY A 672 -4.07 -11.04 16.01
N GLY A 673 -3.38 -10.76 14.90
CA GLY A 673 -2.23 -11.57 14.45
C GLY A 673 -2.58 -13.04 14.12
N GLY A 674 -3.86 -13.32 13.78
CA GLY A 674 -4.35 -14.69 13.52
C GLY A 674 -4.58 -15.53 14.78
N LYS A 675 -4.57 -14.91 15.96
CA LYS A 675 -4.73 -15.56 17.26
C LYS A 675 -5.83 -14.90 18.10
N THR A 676 -6.31 -15.63 19.09
CA THR A 676 -7.36 -15.22 20.00
C THR A 676 -6.99 -15.61 21.42
N TRP A 677 -7.13 -14.66 22.34
CA TRP A 677 -6.83 -14.84 23.77
C TRP A 677 -8.01 -14.42 24.61
N GLU A 678 -8.40 -15.26 25.55
CA GLU A 678 -9.58 -15.05 26.36
C GLU A 678 -9.26 -15.12 27.85
N SER A 679 -9.87 -14.25 28.63
CA SER A 679 -9.71 -14.20 30.08
C SER A 679 -10.54 -15.27 30.77
N ALA A 680 -10.22 -15.55 32.05
CA ALA A 680 -11.20 -16.16 32.93
C ALA A 680 -12.45 -15.26 33.10
N PRO A 681 -13.61 -15.79 33.51
CA PRO A 681 -14.80 -14.98 33.77
C PRO A 681 -14.53 -13.89 34.81
N VAL A 682 -14.94 -12.66 34.50
CA VAL A 682 -14.76 -11.46 35.32
C VAL A 682 -16.13 -10.98 35.78
N THR A 683 -16.20 -10.62 37.06
CA THR A 683 -17.39 -10.02 37.67
C THR A 683 -17.12 -8.54 37.93
N LEU A 684 -17.94 -7.64 37.36
CA LEU A 684 -17.84 -6.18 37.51
C LEU A 684 -19.16 -5.59 38.00
N ALA A 685 -19.18 -5.02 39.21
CA ALA A 685 -20.28 -4.17 39.66
C ALA A 685 -20.35 -2.86 38.84
N ILE A 686 -21.50 -2.19 38.88
CA ILE A 686 -21.71 -0.91 38.17
C ILE A 686 -20.68 0.12 38.65
N GLY A 687 -19.94 0.73 37.73
CA GLY A 687 -18.86 1.69 38.03
C GLY A 687 -17.57 1.06 38.59
N GLU A 688 -17.53 -0.25 38.81
CA GLU A 688 -16.32 -0.94 39.27
C GLU A 688 -15.26 -0.97 38.16
N THR A 689 -13.99 -0.88 38.55
CA THR A 689 -12.83 -1.03 37.64
C THR A 689 -12.00 -2.23 38.07
N LYS A 690 -11.64 -3.14 37.15
CA LYS A 690 -10.73 -4.27 37.42
C LYS A 690 -9.71 -4.46 36.31
N VAL A 691 -8.57 -5.06 36.67
CA VAL A 691 -7.56 -5.53 35.73
C VAL A 691 -7.84 -6.98 35.38
N VAL A 692 -7.86 -7.27 34.09
CA VAL A 692 -8.08 -8.60 33.51
C VAL A 692 -6.81 -9.02 32.79
N THR A 693 -6.47 -10.30 32.85
CA THR A 693 -5.25 -10.84 32.23
C THR A 693 -5.58 -11.74 31.04
N LEU A 694 -4.81 -11.58 29.96
CA LEU A 694 -4.90 -12.36 28.74
C LEU A 694 -3.50 -12.94 28.46
N ASN A 695 -3.39 -14.26 28.40
CA ASN A 695 -2.12 -14.94 28.14
C ASN A 695 -1.87 -15.03 26.63
N GLN A 696 -0.83 -14.35 26.14
CA GLN A 696 -0.42 -14.28 24.73
C GLN A 696 0.92 -14.97 24.46
N SER A 697 1.27 -15.99 25.23
CA SER A 697 2.59 -16.63 25.15
C SER A 697 2.88 -17.30 23.80
N ASP A 698 1.85 -17.60 23.01
CA ASP A 698 2.03 -18.12 21.65
C ASP A 698 2.57 -17.08 20.66
N LEU A 699 2.48 -15.78 20.95
CA LEU A 699 3.15 -14.73 20.16
C LEU A 699 4.67 -14.80 20.27
N ILE A 700 5.23 -15.37 21.35
CA ILE A 700 6.67 -15.48 21.56
C ILE A 700 7.33 -16.25 20.41
N ALA A 701 6.68 -17.29 19.89
CA ALA A 701 7.17 -18.08 18.76
C ALA A 701 7.29 -17.28 17.44
N THR A 702 6.59 -16.15 17.34
CA THR A 702 6.59 -15.26 16.16
C THR A 702 7.56 -14.08 16.29
N MET A 703 8.13 -13.88 17.48
CA MET A 703 9.13 -12.84 17.73
C MET A 703 10.47 -13.28 17.13
N GLY A 704 11.09 -12.39 16.33
CA GLY A 704 12.46 -12.61 15.85
C GLY A 704 13.42 -12.55 17.04
N LYS A 705 14.51 -13.32 16.99
CA LYS A 705 15.55 -13.29 18.04
C LYS A 705 16.51 -12.11 17.91
N GLU A 706 16.43 -11.36 16.83
CA GLU A 706 17.32 -10.26 16.51
C GLU A 706 16.71 -8.91 16.88
N LEU A 707 17.52 -7.84 16.87
CA LEU A 707 17.03 -6.48 17.03
C LEU A 707 16.03 -6.15 15.93
N SER A 708 14.76 -5.95 16.29
CA SER A 708 13.71 -5.61 15.32
C SER A 708 12.61 -4.75 15.93
N VAL A 709 11.87 -4.06 15.08
CA VAL A 709 10.64 -3.35 15.46
C VAL A 709 9.49 -3.96 14.68
N LYS A 710 8.38 -4.24 15.38
CA LYS A 710 7.14 -4.74 14.79
C LYS A 710 5.96 -3.97 15.35
N SER A 711 5.02 -3.64 14.48
CA SER A 711 3.78 -2.97 14.85
C SER A 711 2.57 -3.79 14.41
N GLY A 712 1.48 -3.69 15.16
CA GLY A 712 0.24 -4.39 14.89
C GLY A 712 -0.91 -3.85 15.74
N PHE A 713 -2.03 -4.56 15.76
CA PHE A 713 -3.14 -4.26 16.66
C PHE A 713 -3.87 -5.52 17.11
N PHE A 714 -4.64 -5.41 18.19
CA PHE A 714 -5.61 -6.40 18.65
C PHE A 714 -6.95 -5.72 18.91
N SER A 715 -8.05 -6.40 18.59
CA SER A 715 -9.40 -5.96 18.94
C SER A 715 -9.84 -6.57 20.26
N LEU A 716 -10.27 -5.74 21.21
CA LEU A 716 -10.83 -6.16 22.49
C LEU A 716 -12.34 -6.25 22.41
N THR A 717 -12.87 -7.37 22.87
CA THR A 717 -14.30 -7.67 22.91
C THR A 717 -14.69 -8.26 24.26
N TYR A 718 -15.94 -8.08 24.69
CA TYR A 718 -16.48 -8.74 25.89
C TYR A 718 -17.67 -9.61 25.51
N LYS A 719 -17.88 -10.71 26.24
CA LYS A 719 -19.00 -11.62 25.98
C LYS A 719 -20.28 -11.09 26.61
N ASP A 720 -21.30 -10.78 25.80
CA ASP A 720 -22.59 -10.36 26.31
C ASP A 720 -23.26 -11.51 27.10
N PRO A 721 -23.68 -11.29 28.36
CA PRO A 721 -24.34 -12.31 29.16
C PRO A 721 -25.74 -12.71 28.65
N GLU A 722 -26.41 -11.90 27.83
CA GLU A 722 -27.76 -12.16 27.33
C GLU A 722 -27.75 -13.05 26.08
N ASP A 723 -26.93 -12.71 25.08
CA ASP A 723 -26.92 -13.38 23.75
C ASP A 723 -25.65 -14.21 23.47
N ALA A 724 -24.71 -14.26 24.43
CA ALA A 724 -23.43 -14.97 24.32
C ALA A 724 -22.53 -14.55 23.13
N THR A 725 -22.85 -13.43 22.48
CA THR A 725 -22.06 -12.80 21.41
C THR A 725 -20.91 -11.98 21.99
N TYR A 726 -19.84 -11.75 21.22
CA TYR A 726 -18.75 -10.86 21.63
C TYR A 726 -19.00 -9.47 21.08
N ILE A 727 -19.10 -8.48 21.98
CA ILE A 727 -19.31 -7.08 21.64
C ILE A 727 -17.97 -6.37 21.62
N PHE A 728 -17.69 -5.62 20.56
CA PHE A 728 -16.49 -4.79 20.44
C PHE A 728 -16.43 -3.70 21.52
N MET A 729 -15.26 -3.56 22.14
CA MET A 729 -14.94 -2.48 23.08
C MET A 729 -14.05 -1.42 22.41
N ASN A 730 -12.83 -1.81 22.02
CA ASN A 730 -11.78 -0.92 21.54
C ASN A 730 -10.67 -1.73 20.85
N ASN A 731 -9.86 -1.07 20.01
CA ASN A 731 -8.59 -1.60 19.53
C ASN A 731 -7.40 -1.17 20.37
N VAL A 732 -6.44 -2.08 20.45
CA VAL A 732 -5.13 -1.86 21.04
C VAL A 732 -4.11 -1.91 19.94
N THR A 733 -3.61 -0.76 19.51
CA THR A 733 -2.46 -0.68 18.61
C THR A 733 -1.19 -0.87 19.42
N TYR A 734 -0.24 -1.63 18.91
CA TYR A 734 1.02 -1.88 19.62
C TYR A 734 2.22 -1.75 18.70
N THR A 735 3.32 -1.28 19.27
CA THR A 735 4.67 -1.40 18.68
C THR A 735 5.57 -2.08 19.69
N TYR A 736 6.19 -3.20 19.31
CA TYR A 736 7.18 -3.83 20.16
C TYR A 736 8.55 -3.90 19.49
N TYR A 737 9.57 -3.77 20.32
CA TYR A 737 10.97 -3.94 19.97
C TYR A 737 11.43 -5.29 20.52
N THR A 738 12.18 -6.04 19.73
CA THR A 738 12.89 -7.23 20.22
C THR A 738 14.35 -6.89 20.42
N LEU A 739 14.94 -7.36 21.50
CA LEU A 739 16.39 -7.32 21.75
C LEU A 739 16.90 -8.76 21.74
N GLU A 740 18.14 -8.93 21.28
CA GLU A 740 18.76 -10.25 21.20
C GLU A 740 19.09 -10.82 22.58
N ASN A 741 19.76 -10.03 23.42
CA ASN A 741 20.14 -10.42 24.77
C ASN A 741 19.66 -9.40 25.82
N LYS A 742 19.75 -9.78 27.10
CA LYS A 742 19.44 -8.87 28.20
C LYS A 742 20.41 -7.67 28.15
N PRO A 743 19.89 -6.43 28.19
CA PRO A 743 20.72 -5.24 28.31
C PRO A 743 21.70 -5.34 29.49
N ILE A 744 22.91 -4.84 29.29
CA ILE A 744 23.96 -4.75 30.30
C ILE A 744 24.29 -3.28 30.59
N GLU A 745 25.13 -3.02 31.59
CA GLU A 745 25.52 -1.66 31.97
C GLU A 745 25.99 -0.85 30.73
N PRO A 746 25.58 0.43 30.59
CA PRO A 746 24.92 1.26 31.60
C PRO A 746 23.40 1.09 31.71
N TRP A 747 22.78 0.22 30.91
CA TRP A 747 21.32 0.06 30.90
C TRP A 747 20.85 -0.80 32.06
N GLN A 748 19.80 -0.34 32.75
CA GLN A 748 19.23 -1.02 33.89
C GLN A 748 17.88 -1.64 33.53
N LEU A 749 17.65 -2.87 34.00
CA LEU A 749 16.37 -3.56 33.82
C LEU A 749 15.43 -3.40 35.03
N ASP A 750 15.98 -3.19 36.23
CA ASP A 750 15.24 -3.09 37.50
C ASP A 750 14.11 -4.13 37.66
N GLU A 751 14.37 -5.38 37.23
CA GLU A 751 13.39 -6.47 37.24
C GLU A 751 12.77 -6.64 38.65
N GLY A 752 11.44 -6.57 38.75
CA GLY A 752 10.70 -6.76 40.00
C GLY A 752 10.64 -5.53 40.92
N LYS A 753 11.08 -4.35 40.47
CA LYS A 753 10.88 -3.07 41.16
C LYS A 753 9.76 -2.27 40.51
N GLU A 754 9.21 -1.26 41.18
CA GLU A 754 8.27 -0.32 40.54
C GLU A 754 8.99 0.54 39.49
N TYR A 755 8.26 0.91 38.43
CA TYR A 755 8.78 1.78 37.37
C TYR A 755 9.11 3.17 37.92
N ASP A 756 10.38 3.57 37.83
CA ASP A 756 10.83 4.93 38.17
C ASP A 756 10.98 5.77 36.89
N PRO A 757 10.07 6.70 36.61
CA PRO A 757 10.10 7.50 35.39
C PRO A 757 11.32 8.45 35.32
N LYS A 758 12.05 8.62 36.44
CA LYS A 758 13.30 9.40 36.54
C LYS A 758 14.54 8.60 36.20
N ASN A 759 14.45 7.27 36.02
CA ASN A 759 15.61 6.46 35.76
C ASN A 759 16.13 6.69 34.32
N ALA A 760 17.22 7.44 34.23
CA ALA A 760 17.95 7.73 33.00
C ALA A 760 18.45 6.48 32.26
N CYS A 761 18.64 5.37 32.99
CA CYS A 761 19.29 4.16 32.49
C CYS A 761 18.33 3.14 31.87
N TYR A 762 17.03 3.42 31.78
CA TYR A 762 16.11 2.59 31.00
C TYR A 762 16.33 2.73 29.50
N ILE A 763 15.99 1.71 28.73
CA ILE A 763 16.17 1.73 27.26
C ILE A 763 15.35 2.84 26.62
N ARG A 764 15.85 3.39 25.51
CA ARG A 764 15.16 4.40 24.70
C ARG A 764 14.72 3.81 23.35
N THR A 765 13.42 3.69 23.13
CA THR A 765 12.88 3.14 21.87
C THR A 765 13.19 4.04 20.68
N LEU A 766 13.32 5.35 20.89
CA LEU A 766 13.73 6.30 19.85
C LEU A 766 15.14 6.08 19.32
N VAL A 767 16.08 5.68 20.19
CA VAL A 767 17.44 5.31 19.77
C VAL A 767 17.38 4.04 18.92
N LEU A 768 16.57 3.05 19.32
CA LEU A 768 16.33 1.83 18.54
C LEU A 768 15.73 2.16 17.16
N ASN A 769 14.75 3.06 17.08
CA ASN A 769 14.17 3.52 15.81
C ASN A 769 15.21 4.18 14.90
N SER A 770 16.06 5.04 15.46
CA SER A 770 17.13 5.72 14.72
C SER A 770 18.12 4.71 14.12
N LEU A 771 18.52 3.70 14.90
CA LEU A 771 19.38 2.60 14.43
C LEU A 771 18.72 1.79 13.31
N LEU A 772 17.48 1.34 13.53
CA LEU A 772 16.74 0.49 12.58
C LEU A 772 16.41 1.21 11.27
N THR A 773 16.20 2.52 11.29
CA THR A 773 16.00 3.31 10.05
C THR A 773 17.24 3.27 9.15
N HIS A 774 18.44 3.22 9.73
CA HIS A 774 19.69 3.15 8.99
C HIS A 774 20.07 1.71 8.59
N HIS A 775 19.51 0.69 9.24
CA HIS A 775 19.69 -0.72 8.89
C HIS A 775 19.22 -1.05 7.47
N ASN A 776 18.08 -0.49 7.03
CA ASN A 776 17.50 -0.75 5.70
C ASN A 776 18.31 -0.17 4.52
N SER A 777 19.34 0.64 4.79
CA SER A 777 20.23 1.20 3.76
C SER A 777 21.47 0.35 3.48
N VAL A 778 21.64 -0.77 4.19
CA VAL A 778 22.85 -1.60 4.16
C VAL A 778 22.48 -3.04 3.84
N THR A 779 22.88 -3.54 2.67
CA THR A 779 22.90 -4.98 2.39
C THR A 779 23.95 -5.64 3.29
N ALA A 780 23.50 -6.28 4.37
CA ALA A 780 24.39 -7.08 5.20
C ALA A 780 24.99 -8.24 4.36
N PRO A 781 26.32 -8.46 4.39
CA PRO A 781 26.90 -9.70 3.90
C PRO A 781 26.41 -10.90 4.74
N ALA A 782 26.60 -12.10 4.19
CA ALA A 782 26.31 -13.44 4.76
C ALA A 782 26.60 -13.59 6.29
N PRO A 783 26.05 -14.60 6.99
CA PRO A 783 25.80 -14.56 8.43
C PRO A 783 27.07 -14.27 9.25
N ALA A 784 27.14 -13.07 9.82
CA ALA A 784 28.18 -12.65 10.74
C ALA A 784 27.74 -12.94 12.20
N PRO A 785 28.68 -13.09 13.16
CA PRO A 785 28.35 -13.14 14.59
C PRO A 785 27.54 -11.91 15.02
N ALA A 786 26.62 -12.08 15.97
CA ALA A 786 25.72 -11.04 16.48
C ALA A 786 26.43 -9.73 16.88
N GLU A 787 27.58 -9.85 17.53
CA GLU A 787 28.40 -8.72 17.97
C GLU A 787 28.89 -7.88 16.78
N GLN A 788 29.34 -8.54 15.71
CA GLN A 788 29.80 -7.88 14.49
C GLN A 788 28.64 -7.23 13.74
N ALA A 789 27.48 -7.89 13.69
CA ALA A 789 26.28 -7.35 13.05
C ALA A 789 25.82 -6.07 13.76
N MET A 790 25.74 -6.09 15.10
CA MET A 790 25.34 -4.93 15.88
C MET A 790 26.37 -3.79 15.80
N ALA A 791 27.67 -4.08 15.96
CA ALA A 791 28.72 -3.06 15.87
C ALA A 791 28.76 -2.40 14.48
N THR A 792 28.57 -3.18 13.41
CA THR A 792 28.43 -2.68 12.03
C THR A 792 27.24 -1.73 11.91
N LEU A 793 26.08 -2.11 12.45
CA LEU A 793 24.87 -1.29 12.43
C LEU A 793 25.10 0.07 13.12
N VAL A 794 25.67 0.05 14.32
CA VAL A 794 25.95 1.29 15.08
C VAL A 794 26.96 2.17 14.35
N MET A 795 28.02 1.57 13.80
CA MET A 795 29.03 2.31 13.06
C MET A 795 28.46 3.00 11.84
N ASN A 796 27.63 2.30 11.07
CA ASN A 796 26.96 2.86 9.91
C ASN A 796 26.03 4.01 10.32
N TRP A 797 25.20 3.79 11.35
CA TRP A 797 24.34 4.83 11.93
C TRP A 797 25.13 6.10 12.29
N MET A 798 26.24 5.98 13.02
CA MET A 798 27.09 7.12 13.38
C MET A 798 27.75 7.79 12.16
N ASN A 799 28.12 7.02 11.14
CA ASN A 799 28.80 7.53 9.95
C ASN A 799 27.88 8.25 8.96
N THR A 800 26.62 7.81 8.85
CA THR A 800 25.66 8.32 7.85
C THR A 800 24.58 9.20 8.44
N GLY A 801 24.33 9.13 9.75
CA GLY A 801 23.17 9.77 10.39
C GLY A 801 23.25 11.29 10.53
N GLY A 802 24.40 11.92 10.28
CA GLY A 802 24.57 13.39 10.28
C GLY A 802 24.42 14.09 11.65
N LEU A 803 24.00 13.37 12.68
CA LEU A 803 23.74 13.85 14.04
C LEU A 803 25.02 14.28 14.79
N PHE A 804 26.10 13.54 14.59
CA PHE A 804 27.35 13.75 15.31
C PHE A 804 28.44 14.28 14.39
N THR A 805 29.28 15.19 14.86
CA THR A 805 30.45 15.68 14.14
C THR A 805 31.71 15.41 14.95
N TYR A 806 32.74 14.86 14.31
CA TYR A 806 34.01 14.64 15.00
C TYR A 806 34.78 15.95 15.19
N ASP A 807 35.13 16.25 16.43
CA ASP A 807 36.00 17.36 16.81
C ASP A 807 37.47 17.01 16.53
N THR A 808 38.08 17.75 15.60
CA THR A 808 39.50 17.60 15.24
C THR A 808 40.41 18.64 15.86
N ASP A 809 39.86 19.58 16.61
CA ASP A 809 40.55 20.81 16.99
C ASP A 809 40.82 20.83 18.50
N ALA A 810 39.81 20.59 19.34
CA ALA A 810 39.94 20.63 20.80
C ALA A 810 39.98 19.25 21.46
N GLY A 811 39.31 18.25 20.87
CA GLY A 811 39.32 16.86 21.33
C GLY A 811 38.59 16.63 22.65
N ALA A 812 37.66 17.52 23.02
CA ALA A 812 36.98 17.46 24.30
C ALA A 812 35.95 16.30 24.35
N CYS A 813 35.85 15.63 25.50
CA CYS A 813 34.83 14.61 25.74
C CYS A 813 33.50 15.27 26.13
N PHE A 814 32.44 15.03 25.36
CA PHE A 814 31.12 15.57 25.63
C PHE A 814 30.22 14.57 26.37
N TYR A 815 30.27 13.30 26.00
CA TYR A 815 29.42 12.22 26.51
C TYR A 815 30.14 11.31 27.50
N THR A 816 31.45 11.45 27.70
CA THR A 816 32.18 10.73 28.75
C THR A 816 32.81 11.65 29.80
N THR A 817 32.89 11.22 31.07
CA THR A 817 33.76 11.83 32.09
C THR A 817 34.94 10.90 32.36
N ASN A 818 36.16 11.40 32.15
CA ASN A 818 37.41 10.67 32.44
C ASN A 818 37.44 9.23 31.89
N PHE A 819 37.03 9.05 30.63
CA PHE A 819 37.01 7.76 29.89
C PHE A 819 36.01 6.70 30.35
N ASN A 820 35.50 6.78 31.58
CA ASN A 820 34.86 5.64 32.24
C ASN A 820 33.38 5.84 32.60
N GLN A 821 32.83 7.06 32.52
CA GLN A 821 31.41 7.26 32.80
C GLN A 821 30.70 7.88 31.61
N PHE A 822 29.74 7.13 31.07
CA PHE A 822 28.87 7.61 30.01
C PHE A 822 27.77 8.51 30.57
N LYS A 823 27.68 9.75 30.06
CA LYS A 823 26.63 10.73 30.39
C LYS A 823 25.38 10.40 29.59
N ILE A 824 24.73 9.30 29.96
CA ILE A 824 23.53 8.78 29.28
C ILE A 824 22.45 9.85 29.08
N ASP A 825 22.20 10.69 30.08
CA ASP A 825 21.22 11.79 29.99
C ASP A 825 21.54 12.81 28.89
N LYS A 826 22.84 13.15 28.73
CA LYS A 826 23.25 14.07 27.68
C LYS A 826 23.17 13.39 26.32
N PHE A 827 23.62 12.15 26.21
CA PHE A 827 23.54 11.38 24.97
C PHE A 827 22.10 11.27 24.49
N VAL A 828 21.17 10.85 25.36
CA VAL A 828 19.76 10.69 25.01
C VAL A 828 19.14 12.02 24.59
N ARG A 829 19.44 13.13 25.28
CA ARG A 829 18.93 14.46 24.90
C ARG A 829 19.46 14.96 23.57
N ASP A 830 20.72 14.69 23.25
CA ASP A 830 21.33 15.14 22.01
C ASP A 830 20.94 14.21 20.84
N ALA A 831 20.74 12.91 21.09
CA ALA A 831 20.37 11.93 20.06
C ALA A 831 19.00 12.16 19.40
N VAL A 832 18.23 13.14 19.91
CA VAL A 832 16.87 13.47 19.48
C VAL A 832 16.77 14.90 18.91
N ASP A 833 17.83 15.70 19.00
CA ASP A 833 17.89 17.07 18.46
C ASP A 833 18.39 17.04 17.00
N VAL A 834 17.48 16.69 16.08
CA VAL A 834 17.76 16.45 14.65
C VAL A 834 18.24 17.70 13.88
N GLY A 835 18.36 18.86 14.52
CA GLY A 835 18.75 20.13 13.91
C GLY A 835 20.16 20.62 14.25
N ALA A 836 20.86 19.99 15.20
CA ALA A 836 22.17 20.42 15.66
C ALA A 836 23.23 19.33 15.46
N ALA A 837 24.36 19.68 14.82
CA ALA A 837 25.52 18.81 14.78
C ALA A 837 26.20 18.80 16.17
N HIS A 838 26.17 17.67 16.85
CA HIS A 838 26.79 17.52 18.16
C HIS A 838 28.24 17.06 18.04
N TRP A 839 29.16 17.83 18.63
CA TRP A 839 30.57 17.52 18.63
C TRP A 839 30.88 16.31 19.51
N LEU A 840 31.73 15.41 19.03
CA LEU A 840 32.23 14.27 19.78
C LEU A 840 33.71 13.99 19.45
N ASN A 841 34.39 13.26 20.33
CA ASN A 841 35.75 12.79 20.10
C ASN A 841 35.84 11.25 20.04
N CYS A 842 37.06 10.70 20.01
CA CYS A 842 37.26 9.25 19.93
C CYS A 842 36.71 8.48 21.13
N ALA A 843 36.86 9.01 22.34
CA ALA A 843 36.31 8.39 23.54
C ALA A 843 34.78 8.41 23.54
N ASP A 844 34.17 9.51 23.08
CA ASP A 844 32.73 9.62 22.95
C ASP A 844 32.17 8.61 21.94
N CYS A 845 32.76 8.47 20.74
CA CYS A 845 32.26 7.46 19.78
C CYS A 845 32.34 6.05 20.37
N ALA A 846 33.47 5.71 21.01
CA ALA A 846 33.69 4.37 21.54
C ALA A 846 32.70 4.04 22.67
N ASN A 847 32.43 5.02 23.53
CA ASN A 847 31.42 4.90 24.59
C ASN A 847 30.00 4.84 24.04
N ILE A 848 29.67 5.61 23.00
CA ILE A 848 28.35 5.53 22.32
C ILE A 848 28.17 4.16 21.69
N MET A 849 29.19 3.65 20.98
CA MET A 849 29.14 2.32 20.36
C MET A 849 28.98 1.24 21.42
N HIS A 850 29.78 1.29 22.50
CA HIS A 850 29.65 0.38 23.62
C HIS A 850 28.26 0.45 24.26
N ALA A 851 27.77 1.66 24.57
CA ALA A 851 26.46 1.84 25.18
C ALA A 851 25.34 1.29 24.30
N ILE A 852 25.35 1.52 23.00
CA ILE A 852 24.30 1.01 22.10
C ILE A 852 24.40 -0.51 21.92
N CYS A 853 25.59 -1.08 21.83
CA CYS A 853 25.75 -2.55 21.81
C CYS A 853 25.26 -3.17 23.14
N ALA A 854 25.57 -2.53 24.26
CA ALA A 854 25.12 -2.93 25.59
C ALA A 854 23.58 -2.89 25.75
N MET A 855 22.86 -2.04 24.98
CA MET A 855 21.38 -2.09 24.93
C MET A 855 20.85 -3.45 24.45
N ASN A 856 21.61 -4.14 23.58
CA ASN A 856 21.28 -5.46 23.07
C ASN A 856 22.02 -6.59 23.80
N GLY A 857 22.60 -6.29 24.97
CA GLY A 857 23.36 -7.24 25.78
C GLY A 857 24.67 -7.71 25.15
N ILE A 858 25.19 -6.96 24.17
CA ILE A 858 26.49 -7.23 23.55
C ILE A 858 27.54 -6.40 24.28
N ASP A 859 28.47 -7.08 24.94
CA ASP A 859 29.65 -6.44 25.49
C ASP A 859 30.65 -6.22 24.36
N LEU A 860 30.89 -4.95 24.02
CA LEU A 860 31.89 -4.57 23.04
C LEU A 860 32.99 -3.76 23.74
N PRO A 861 34.05 -4.44 24.25
CA PRO A 861 35.10 -3.79 25.01
C PRO A 861 35.75 -2.64 24.25
N MET A 862 36.13 -1.60 25.00
CA MET A 862 36.90 -0.48 24.47
C MET A 862 38.39 -0.73 24.72
N CYS A 863 39.24 -0.32 23.78
CA CYS A 863 40.67 -0.24 23.97
C CYS A 863 41.19 1.14 23.56
N MET A 864 42.31 1.54 24.16
CA MET A 864 42.96 2.81 23.85
C MET A 864 44.29 2.58 23.17
N LEU A 865 44.51 3.27 22.06
CA LEU A 865 45.79 3.39 21.38
C LEU A 865 46.55 4.61 21.91
N PHE A 866 47.75 4.41 22.45
CA PHE A 866 48.63 5.46 22.97
C PHE A 866 50.00 5.43 22.31
N GLY A 867 50.73 6.55 22.35
CA GLY A 867 52.18 6.48 22.17
C GLY A 867 52.86 5.58 23.21
N VAL A 868 53.98 4.95 22.85
CA VAL A 868 54.69 4.01 23.75
C VAL A 868 55.19 4.66 25.06
N ASN A 869 55.28 5.99 25.10
CA ASN A 869 55.59 6.77 26.31
C ASN A 869 54.37 7.45 26.97
N ARG A 870 53.14 7.10 26.56
CA ARG A 870 51.88 7.80 26.93
C ARG A 870 51.87 9.30 26.59
N GLN A 871 52.70 9.74 25.65
CA GLN A 871 52.83 11.13 25.21
C GLN A 871 52.06 11.44 23.92
N GLY A 872 51.33 10.46 23.39
CA GLY A 872 50.64 10.56 22.09
C GLY A 872 51.42 9.96 20.93
N PHE A 873 50.78 9.85 19.76
CA PHE A 873 51.36 9.34 18.53
C PHE A 873 50.88 10.15 17.32
N GLY A 874 51.76 10.36 16.34
CA GLY A 874 51.37 10.95 15.06
C GLY A 874 50.56 9.97 14.20
N CYS A 875 49.59 10.48 13.44
CA CYS A 875 48.71 9.67 12.58
C CYS A 875 48.84 10.04 11.10
N ASN A 876 48.43 9.12 10.23
CA ASN A 876 48.24 9.38 8.81
C ASN A 876 47.05 10.33 8.60
N GLN A 877 46.94 10.88 7.39
CA GLN A 877 45.72 11.59 7.04
C GLN A 877 44.52 10.66 7.08
N ILE A 878 43.43 11.13 7.67
CA ILE A 878 42.17 10.40 7.86
C ILE A 878 41.00 11.24 7.33
N LYS A 879 39.83 10.61 7.21
CA LYS A 879 38.55 11.31 7.07
C LYS A 879 37.71 11.10 8.31
N VAL A 880 37.02 12.15 8.76
CA VAL A 880 36.14 12.08 9.94
C VAL A 880 34.70 11.71 9.57
N ILE A 881 33.91 11.23 10.54
CA ILE A 881 32.47 11.02 10.35
C ILE A 881 31.68 12.30 10.12
N SER A 882 30.53 12.13 9.44
CA SER A 882 29.56 13.18 9.09
C SER A 882 30.02 14.26 8.10
N TYR A 883 31.12 14.02 7.40
CA TYR A 883 31.54 14.82 6.25
C TYR A 883 31.82 13.92 5.04
N LYS A 884 30.83 13.73 4.15
CA LYS A 884 31.03 13.00 2.88
C LYS A 884 32.17 13.61 2.05
N ASP A 885 32.31 14.94 2.11
CA ASP A 885 33.33 15.72 1.40
C ASP A 885 34.46 16.22 2.32
N ALA A 886 34.66 15.61 3.50
CA ALA A 886 35.79 16.00 4.35
C ALA A 886 37.10 15.82 3.58
N PRO A 887 37.97 16.84 3.52
CA PRO A 887 39.31 16.66 3.03
C PRO A 887 40.06 15.69 3.94
N TRP A 888 40.94 14.89 3.34
CA TRP A 888 41.93 14.12 4.09
C TRP A 888 42.77 15.08 4.92
N ARG A 889 42.82 14.88 6.24
CA ARG A 889 43.55 15.75 7.16
C ARG A 889 44.15 14.97 8.31
N VAL A 890 45.19 15.54 8.90
CA VAL A 890 45.75 15.06 10.17
C VAL A 890 45.05 15.82 11.31
N PRO A 891 44.37 15.15 12.25
CA PRO A 891 43.68 15.79 13.37
C PRO A 891 44.67 16.37 14.40
N PHE A 892 44.19 17.28 15.27
CA PHE A 892 44.88 17.79 16.46
C PHE A 892 46.30 18.32 16.23
N ALA A 893 46.51 19.03 15.11
CA ALA A 893 47.80 19.59 14.73
C ALA A 893 48.96 18.58 14.57
N GLY A 894 48.66 17.29 14.39
CA GLY A 894 49.64 16.28 14.00
C GLY A 894 49.66 15.01 14.83
N GLU A 895 49.08 15.02 16.03
CA GLU A 895 49.26 13.94 17.02
C GLU A 895 47.99 13.68 17.84
N PHE A 896 47.67 12.40 18.06
CA PHE A 896 46.69 11.97 19.03
C PHE A 896 47.37 11.77 20.38
N SER A 897 46.89 12.43 21.45
CA SER A 897 47.27 12.08 22.83
C SER A 897 46.94 10.62 23.16
N TYR A 898 45.80 10.15 22.62
CA TYR A 898 45.32 8.78 22.61
C TYR A 898 44.21 8.66 21.55
N HIS A 899 43.87 7.43 21.14
CA HIS A 899 42.69 7.15 20.32
C HIS A 899 41.93 5.94 20.87
N MET A 900 40.61 6.00 20.96
CA MET A 900 39.80 4.92 21.56
C MET A 900 38.93 4.25 20.49
N VAL A 901 38.87 2.92 20.51
CA VAL A 901 38.09 2.10 19.58
C VAL A 901 37.43 0.94 20.31
N ASN A 902 36.46 0.30 19.67
CA ASN A 902 35.82 -0.92 20.17
C ASN A 902 36.36 -2.16 19.47
N ARG A 903 36.15 -3.33 20.08
CA ARG A 903 36.63 -4.63 19.56
C ARG A 903 35.73 -5.79 19.97
N THR A 904 35.81 -6.90 19.23
CA THR A 904 34.98 -8.11 19.47
C THR A 904 35.40 -8.98 20.65
N ALA A 905 36.55 -8.75 21.29
CA ALA A 905 37.02 -9.63 22.37
C ALA A 905 37.87 -8.87 23.40
N ASN A 906 38.08 -9.51 24.57
CA ASN A 906 39.03 -9.03 25.57
C ASN A 906 40.47 -9.34 25.13
N GLY A 907 41.36 -8.34 25.25
CA GLY A 907 42.71 -8.39 24.67
C GLY A 907 42.81 -7.70 23.31
N VAL A 908 44.02 -7.29 22.92
CA VAL A 908 44.34 -7.06 21.50
C VAL A 908 45.26 -8.19 21.07
N TYR A 909 44.93 -8.91 20.02
CA TYR A 909 45.83 -9.89 19.40
C TYR A 909 45.51 -9.96 17.91
N ASP A 910 46.36 -10.66 17.16
CA ASP A 910 46.19 -10.81 15.73
C ASP A 910 44.83 -11.47 15.41
N GLY A 911 44.11 -10.93 14.43
CA GLY A 911 42.77 -11.39 14.04
C GLY A 911 41.57 -10.79 14.81
N ILE A 912 41.76 -9.95 15.84
CA ILE A 912 40.62 -9.24 16.47
C ILE A 912 40.10 -8.13 15.56
N GLY A 913 38.77 -8.09 15.39
CA GLY A 913 38.09 -7.02 14.67
C GLY A 913 38.01 -5.73 15.49
N ILE A 914 38.53 -4.64 14.92
CA ILE A 914 38.43 -3.27 15.42
C ILE A 914 37.25 -2.56 14.76
N TYR A 915 36.54 -1.79 15.58
CA TYR A 915 35.45 -0.92 15.17
C TYR A 915 35.77 0.52 15.56
N ASP A 916 36.00 1.35 14.56
CA ASP A 916 36.22 2.79 14.73
C ASP A 916 35.10 3.55 14.04
N ALA A 917 34.11 4.00 14.82
CA ALA A 917 33.01 4.81 14.32
C ALA A 917 33.38 6.29 14.12
N CYS A 918 34.60 6.73 14.43
CA CYS A 918 34.96 8.14 14.36
C CYS A 918 35.63 8.52 13.05
N LEU A 919 36.43 7.61 12.48
CA LEU A 919 37.38 7.92 11.42
C LEU A 919 37.37 6.85 10.32
N LYS A 920 37.58 7.29 9.08
CA LYS A 920 37.88 6.44 7.93
C LYS A 920 39.37 6.53 7.66
N VAL A 921 40.00 5.36 7.54
CA VAL A 921 41.41 5.23 7.16
C VAL A 921 41.54 5.09 5.65
N ASP A 922 42.75 5.25 5.13
CA ASP A 922 43.03 5.01 3.72
C ASP A 922 43.09 3.51 3.46
N GLY A 923 42.24 3.01 2.56
CA GLY A 923 42.20 1.64 2.04
C GLY A 923 43.03 1.43 0.78
N GLY A 924 43.67 2.48 0.25
CA GLY A 924 44.57 2.39 -0.91
C GLY A 924 45.93 1.76 -0.56
N GLU A 925 46.78 1.65 -1.58
CA GLU A 925 48.12 1.02 -1.49
C GLU A 925 49.14 1.83 -0.69
N TYR A 926 48.93 3.13 -0.47
CA TYR A 926 49.94 4.03 0.13
C TYR A 926 49.34 4.87 1.27
N PRO A 927 48.97 4.26 2.41
CA PRO A 927 48.24 4.95 3.48
C PRO A 927 49.03 6.11 4.11
N GLY A 928 50.37 6.05 4.11
CA GLY A 928 51.25 7.07 4.70
C GLY A 928 51.60 8.27 3.80
N VAL A 929 51.13 8.32 2.55
CA VAL A 929 51.39 9.42 1.62
C VAL A 929 50.28 10.47 1.73
N ASP A 930 50.63 11.76 1.71
CA ASP A 930 49.63 12.84 1.78
C ASP A 930 48.71 12.85 0.54
N ALA A 931 47.43 13.19 0.73
CA ALA A 931 46.44 13.26 -0.34
C ALA A 931 46.79 14.30 -1.42
N ALA A 932 47.56 15.34 -1.06
CA ALA A 932 48.03 16.34 -2.02
C ALA A 932 49.04 15.75 -3.03
N THR A 933 49.76 14.70 -2.66
CA THR A 933 50.75 14.02 -3.51
C THR A 933 50.24 12.68 -4.05
N ASN A 934 49.22 12.08 -3.43
CA ASN A 934 48.55 10.87 -3.90
C ASN A 934 47.01 11.06 -3.99
N PRO A 935 46.46 11.38 -5.18
CA PRO A 935 45.03 11.55 -5.35
C PRO A 935 44.23 10.23 -5.27
N ALA A 936 44.89 9.06 -5.19
CA ALA A 936 44.26 7.74 -5.19
C ALA A 936 43.86 7.22 -3.80
N LYS A 937 43.85 8.06 -2.75
CA LYS A 937 43.39 7.64 -1.41
C LYS A 937 41.94 7.14 -1.44
N VAL A 938 41.69 5.94 -0.90
CA VAL A 938 40.36 5.32 -0.87
C VAL A 938 39.83 5.34 0.56
N PRO A 939 38.70 5.99 0.86
CA PRO A 939 38.17 6.00 2.22
C PRO A 939 37.62 4.64 2.61
N LEU A 940 38.12 4.07 3.71
CA LEU A 940 37.72 2.78 4.25
C LEU A 940 37.28 2.90 5.72
N GLN A 941 36.08 2.40 6.03
CA GLN A 941 35.59 2.33 7.40
C GLN A 941 36.25 1.15 8.12
N PRO A 942 36.84 1.34 9.30
CA PRO A 942 37.35 0.25 10.12
C PRO A 942 36.19 -0.52 10.76
N ASN A 943 35.55 -1.39 9.98
CA ASN A 943 34.46 -2.26 10.41
C ASN A 943 34.94 -3.71 10.49
N SER A 944 35.15 -4.22 11.70
CA SER A 944 35.80 -5.52 11.93
C SER A 944 37.18 -5.64 11.24
N MET A 945 37.90 -4.51 11.16
CA MET A 945 39.23 -4.48 10.56
C MET A 945 40.23 -5.12 11.54
N GLN A 946 41.14 -5.97 11.05
CA GLN A 946 42.13 -6.59 11.93
C GLN A 946 42.95 -5.52 12.66
N ALA A 947 43.22 -5.74 13.95
CA ALA A 947 43.92 -4.78 14.78
C ALA A 947 45.35 -4.49 14.29
N GLN A 948 46.11 -5.54 13.93
CA GLN A 948 47.51 -5.49 13.48
C GLN A 948 47.86 -6.74 12.66
N ALA A 949 48.88 -6.67 11.78
CA ALA A 949 49.27 -7.78 10.88
C ALA A 949 50.27 -8.76 11.52
N THR A 950 50.98 -8.33 12.57
CA THR A 950 51.98 -9.14 13.27
C THR A 950 52.04 -8.80 14.77
N LEU A 951 52.35 -9.79 15.60
CA LEU A 951 52.55 -9.66 17.05
C LEU A 951 53.85 -8.88 17.42
N TYR A 952 54.73 -8.65 16.45
CA TYR A 952 56.02 -8.00 16.69
C TYR A 952 55.92 -6.49 16.63
N ALA A 953 56.74 -5.82 17.44
CA ALA A 953 56.79 -4.38 17.65
C ALA A 953 57.08 -3.52 16.41
N ASN A 954 57.35 -4.08 15.23
CA ASN A 954 57.87 -3.33 14.09
C ASN A 954 57.14 -3.74 12.79
N VAL A 955 56.18 -2.94 12.36
CA VAL A 955 55.64 -3.01 10.98
C VAL A 955 55.90 -1.66 10.32
N ASP A 956 56.77 -1.66 9.31
CA ASP A 956 57.04 -0.49 8.49
C ASP A 956 56.09 -0.48 7.30
N VAL A 957 55.13 0.43 7.30
CA VAL A 957 54.28 0.69 6.14
C VAL A 957 55.07 1.58 5.18
N PRO A 958 55.55 1.12 4.03
CA PRO A 958 56.46 1.93 3.22
C PRO A 958 55.72 3.14 2.63
N THR A 959 56.31 4.33 2.68
CA THR A 959 55.80 5.47 1.89
C THR A 959 56.19 5.37 0.41
N THR A 960 57.07 4.43 0.07
CA THR A 960 57.67 4.25 -1.26
C THR A 960 57.31 2.93 -1.93
N ALA A 961 56.58 2.01 -1.25
CA ALA A 961 56.16 0.72 -1.78
C ALA A 961 54.70 0.42 -1.35
N ALA A 962 53.97 -0.30 -2.20
CA ALA A 962 52.55 -0.59 -1.98
C ALA A 962 52.33 -1.51 -0.77
N TYR A 963 51.35 -1.18 0.07
CA TYR A 963 50.90 -1.93 1.23
C TYR A 963 49.43 -2.33 1.06
N HIS A 964 49.19 -3.62 0.83
CA HIS A 964 47.87 -4.14 0.48
C HIS A 964 47.06 -4.63 1.69
N ASP A 965 47.69 -4.86 2.84
CA ASP A 965 47.01 -5.43 4.00
C ASP A 965 46.02 -4.43 4.63
N VAL A 966 44.82 -4.90 4.97
CA VAL A 966 43.73 -4.07 5.47
C VAL A 966 43.68 -4.14 7.00
N VAL A 967 44.66 -3.47 7.61
CA VAL A 967 44.92 -3.57 9.04
C VAL A 967 44.91 -2.19 9.70
N TYR A 968 44.22 -2.08 10.83
CA TYR A 968 43.80 -0.81 11.40
C TYR A 968 44.96 0.04 11.90
N ARG A 969 45.85 -0.55 12.72
CA ARG A 969 47.00 0.17 13.32
C ARG A 969 47.89 0.79 12.24
N GLU A 970 48.31 0.00 11.26
CA GLU A 970 49.21 0.37 10.17
C GLU A 970 48.63 1.44 9.26
N ARG A 971 47.30 1.45 9.09
CA ARG A 971 46.62 2.47 8.28
C ARG A 971 46.38 3.78 9.06
N LEU A 972 46.21 3.72 10.38
CA LEU A 972 45.99 4.89 11.23
C LEU A 972 47.29 5.61 11.64
N VAL A 973 48.29 4.88 12.12
CA VAL A 973 49.50 5.43 12.75
C VAL A 973 50.49 5.89 11.68
N ARG A 974 51.09 7.07 11.87
CA ARG A 974 52.06 7.61 10.91
C ARG A 974 53.34 6.78 10.90
N ASN A 975 53.98 6.69 9.74
CA ASN A 975 55.35 6.22 9.65
C ASN A 975 56.26 6.89 10.68
N THR A 976 57.18 6.14 11.29
CA THR A 976 58.12 6.62 12.33
C THR A 976 57.54 6.85 13.73
N GLN A 977 56.23 6.65 13.93
CA GLN A 977 55.55 6.82 15.21
C GLN A 977 55.33 5.51 15.95
N TRP A 978 55.41 5.58 17.29
CA TRP A 978 55.12 4.46 18.16
C TRP A 978 53.70 4.53 18.68
N ALA A 979 52.93 3.44 18.60
CA ALA A 979 51.58 3.35 19.14
C ALA A 979 51.30 1.96 19.77
N ALA A 980 50.45 1.92 20.78
CA ALA A 980 50.28 0.81 21.70
C ALA A 980 48.81 0.66 22.12
N PHE A 981 48.20 -0.51 21.95
CA PHE A 981 46.87 -0.76 22.51
C PHE A 981 46.98 -1.06 24.01
N VAL A 982 46.12 -0.43 24.80
CA VAL A 982 46.03 -0.57 26.25
C VAL A 982 44.63 -1.01 26.63
N ASP A 983 44.56 -2.12 27.36
CA ASP A 983 43.36 -2.67 27.96
C ASP A 983 43.11 -2.04 29.33
N PHE A 984 41.87 -1.60 29.54
CA PHE A 984 41.40 -1.27 30.87
C PHE A 984 40.58 -2.43 31.46
N PRO A 985 40.97 -3.02 32.61
CA PRO A 985 42.15 -2.76 33.43
C PRO A 985 43.21 -3.89 33.30
N GLY A 986 44.29 -3.67 32.54
CA GLY A 986 45.58 -4.30 32.90
C GLY A 986 46.36 -5.09 31.85
N SER A 987 46.31 -4.77 30.55
CA SER A 987 47.35 -5.20 29.62
C SER A 987 47.78 -4.04 28.70
N VAL A 988 49.08 -3.87 28.45
CA VAL A 988 49.65 -2.84 27.57
C VAL A 988 50.42 -3.57 26.48
N GLN A 989 50.02 -3.43 25.22
CA GLN A 989 50.77 -3.93 24.07
C GLN A 989 51.35 -2.76 23.29
N ALA A 990 52.68 -2.60 23.29
CA ALA A 990 53.40 -1.46 22.72
C ALA A 990 54.06 -1.79 21.36
N PHE A 991 53.94 -0.89 20.37
CA PHE A 991 54.51 -1.09 19.01
C PHE A 991 55.08 0.21 18.37
N ARG A 992 56.05 0.07 17.44
CA ARG A 992 56.68 1.12 16.59
C ARG A 992 56.22 0.99 15.15
N ILE A 993 56.19 2.11 14.44
CA ILE A 993 56.41 2.19 13.00
C ILE A 993 57.68 3.03 12.79
N GLY A 994 58.68 2.60 12.02
CA GLY A 994 59.76 3.40 11.39
C GLY A 994 61.24 3.06 11.68
N ASP A 995 61.94 2.78 10.57
CA ASP A 995 63.37 2.83 10.17
C ASP A 995 64.46 2.74 11.25
N TYR A 996 65.20 1.62 11.21
CA TYR A 996 66.50 1.48 11.86
C TYR A 996 67.63 1.92 10.93
N SER A 997 68.05 3.18 11.06
CA SER A 997 69.48 3.49 11.03
C SER A 997 69.80 4.41 12.22
N ALA A 998 70.72 3.94 13.06
CA ALA A 998 71.24 4.59 14.27
C ALA A 998 70.39 4.53 15.56
N GLY A 999 70.57 3.42 16.28
CA GLY A 999 70.91 3.37 17.70
C GLY A 999 70.07 4.16 18.72
N LEU A 1000 69.20 3.47 19.45
CA LEU A 1000 68.90 3.78 20.85
C LEU A 1000 68.59 2.47 21.61
N SER A 1001 69.62 1.95 22.26
CA SER A 1001 69.52 1.04 23.41
C SER A 1001 68.89 1.80 24.58
N GLY A 1002 67.70 1.41 25.08
CA GLY A 1002 67.24 2.03 26.34
C GLY A 1002 65.83 1.85 26.89
N MET A 1003 64.88 1.16 26.25
CA MET A 1003 63.53 0.99 26.85
C MET A 1003 63.06 -0.47 26.85
N GLN A 1004 63.12 -1.10 28.03
CA GLN A 1004 62.36 -2.30 28.36
C GLN A 1004 61.07 -1.88 29.09
N VAL A 1005 59.91 -2.37 28.63
CA VAL A 1005 58.64 -2.35 29.38
C VAL A 1005 58.45 -3.74 29.95
N THR A 1006 58.42 -3.87 31.28
CA THR A 1006 58.13 -5.13 31.97
C THR A 1006 56.67 -5.13 32.43
N GLU A 1007 55.94 -6.21 32.13
CA GLU A 1007 54.58 -6.46 32.63
C GLU A 1007 54.53 -6.53 34.16
N GLY A 1008 53.56 -5.86 34.76
CA GLY A 1008 53.25 -5.98 36.19
C GLY A 1008 51.77 -5.73 36.45
N LYS A 1009 51.08 -6.76 36.96
CA LYS A 1009 49.69 -6.71 37.42
C LYS A 1009 49.46 -5.52 38.37
N LEU A 1010 48.46 -4.70 38.09
CA LEU A 1010 47.91 -3.74 39.05
C LEU A 1010 46.82 -4.42 39.89
N LYS A 1011 47.15 -4.80 41.14
CA LYS A 1011 46.20 -4.83 42.26
C LYS A 1011 46.85 -4.20 43.50
N GLY A 1012 46.28 -3.09 43.94
CA GLY A 1012 46.24 -2.61 45.34
C GLY A 1012 47.54 -2.10 45.98
N ASP A 1013 47.63 -0.76 46.08
CA ASP A 1013 48.38 0.10 47.02
C ASP A 1013 49.59 -0.45 47.80
N GLY A 1014 50.75 0.16 47.52
CA GLY A 1014 51.93 0.12 48.39
C GLY A 1014 53.24 0.01 47.59
N ARG A 1015 53.96 1.12 47.46
CA ARG A 1015 55.19 1.26 46.68
C ARG A 1015 56.28 0.21 47.03
N ILE A 1016 57.19 0.04 46.05
CA ILE A 1016 58.61 -0.39 46.09
C ILE A 1016 58.89 -1.86 45.66
N ARG A 1017 59.70 -2.07 44.59
CA ARG A 1017 60.97 -2.86 44.54
C ARG A 1017 61.36 -3.37 43.12
N ASP A 1018 62.68 -3.44 42.93
CA ASP A 1018 63.46 -4.01 41.83
C ASP A 1018 63.17 -5.49 41.49
N MET A 1019 63.31 -5.90 40.22
CA MET A 1019 64.40 -6.78 39.73
C MET A 1019 64.21 -7.32 38.30
N LYS A 1020 65.35 -7.40 37.59
CA LYS A 1020 65.69 -8.07 36.30
C LYS A 1020 65.61 -9.63 36.40
N PRO A 1021 66.15 -10.42 35.43
CA PRO A 1021 65.96 -10.56 33.97
C PRO A 1021 65.66 -12.05 33.59
N LEU A 1022 65.74 -12.40 32.29
CA LEU A 1022 65.92 -13.73 31.64
C LEU A 1022 64.71 -14.14 30.76
N SER A 1023 64.77 -13.95 29.43
CA SER A 1023 65.26 -14.90 28.40
C SER A 1023 64.50 -16.25 28.46
N TRP A 1024 63.82 -16.76 27.43
CA TRP A 1024 64.26 -17.07 26.06
C TRP A 1024 63.07 -17.19 25.10
N GLU A 1025 63.38 -17.11 23.81
CA GLU A 1025 62.49 -17.11 22.65
C GLU A 1025 62.12 -18.52 22.11
N PHE A 1026 61.19 -18.46 21.15
CA PHE A 1026 60.90 -19.33 19.99
C PHE A 1026 59.89 -20.49 20.08
N HIS A 1027 58.78 -20.22 19.38
CA HIS A 1027 57.75 -21.10 18.83
C HIS A 1027 58.26 -21.94 17.65
N GLU A 1028 57.64 -23.09 17.41
CA GLU A 1028 57.50 -23.67 16.06
C GLU A 1028 56.01 -23.89 15.73
N TYR A 1029 55.70 -23.66 14.45
CA TYR A 1029 54.38 -23.70 13.80
C TYR A 1029 54.03 -25.13 13.34
N GLU A 1030 52.78 -25.56 13.52
CA GLU A 1030 52.20 -26.76 12.87
C GLU A 1030 51.32 -26.36 11.67
N TRP A 1031 51.48 -27.02 10.51
CA TRP A 1031 50.58 -26.93 9.35
C TRP A 1031 49.88 -28.27 9.10
N HIS A 1032 48.54 -28.29 9.12
CA HIS A 1032 47.73 -29.50 8.88
C HIS A 1032 47.29 -29.60 7.40
N PHE A 1033 47.47 -30.78 6.78
CA PHE A 1033 46.79 -31.18 5.55
C PHE A 1033 45.90 -32.40 5.84
N SER A 1034 44.62 -32.37 5.43
CA SER A 1034 43.73 -33.55 5.45
C SER A 1034 43.42 -34.02 4.03
N PHE A 1035 43.43 -35.34 3.84
CA PHE A 1035 42.85 -36.05 2.69
C PHE A 1035 41.62 -36.81 3.21
N ASP A 1036 40.54 -36.82 2.44
CA ASP A 1036 39.22 -37.26 2.91
C ASP A 1036 39.15 -38.77 3.28
N ASP A 1037 38.31 -39.05 4.27
CA ASP A 1037 37.87 -40.31 4.87
C ASP A 1037 38.93 -41.34 5.36
N SER A 1038 39.06 -41.43 6.69
CA SER A 1038 39.95 -42.28 7.54
C SER A 1038 41.31 -41.67 7.92
N ALA A 1039 41.28 -40.90 9.01
CA ALA A 1039 42.32 -40.03 9.56
C ALA A 1039 43.76 -40.57 9.53
N THR A 1040 44.60 -39.92 8.70
CA THR A 1040 46.04 -39.85 8.90
C THR A 1040 46.46 -38.38 8.73
N GLU A 1041 47.00 -37.77 9.78
CA GLU A 1041 47.53 -36.40 9.72
C GLU A 1041 49.02 -36.43 9.41
N MET A 1042 49.44 -35.65 8.42
CA MET A 1042 50.84 -35.39 8.13
C MET A 1042 51.14 -33.93 8.45
N LEU A 1043 52.06 -33.73 9.38
CA LEU A 1043 52.53 -32.42 9.82
C LEU A 1043 53.98 -32.26 9.37
N GLU A 1044 54.24 -31.29 8.48
CA GLU A 1044 55.60 -30.88 8.14
C GLU A 1044 56.06 -29.88 9.21
N TYR A 1045 57.06 -30.26 10.00
CA TYR A 1045 57.51 -29.50 11.17
C TYR A 1045 58.66 -28.53 10.88
N GLY A 1046 58.92 -28.26 9.60
CA GLY A 1046 59.96 -27.32 9.17
C GLY A 1046 61.28 -27.98 8.77
N TRP A 1047 62.29 -27.13 8.60
CA TRP A 1047 63.60 -27.46 8.02
C TRP A 1047 64.63 -27.67 9.13
N ALA A 1048 65.31 -28.82 9.14
CA ALA A 1048 66.39 -29.09 10.08
C ALA A 1048 67.74 -28.94 9.38
N HIS A 1049 68.46 -27.86 9.71
CA HIS A 1049 69.77 -27.56 9.10
C HIS A 1049 70.95 -28.17 9.88
N SER A 1050 70.71 -28.85 11.02
CA SER A 1050 71.74 -29.55 11.79
C SER A 1050 71.20 -30.72 12.63
N ASP A 1051 72.06 -31.68 13.02
CA ASP A 1051 71.71 -32.79 13.91
C ASP A 1051 71.31 -32.31 15.34
N ASP A 1052 71.75 -31.11 15.72
CA ASP A 1052 71.47 -30.49 17.01
C ASP A 1052 70.03 -29.92 17.07
N ASP A 1053 69.46 -29.52 15.92
CA ASP A 1053 68.04 -29.11 15.81
C ASP A 1053 67.10 -30.31 15.88
N MET A 1054 67.51 -31.45 15.30
CA MET A 1054 66.86 -32.76 15.46
C MET A 1054 66.78 -33.17 16.94
N GLN A 1055 67.88 -33.02 17.69
CA GLN A 1055 67.91 -33.32 19.13
C GLN A 1055 67.04 -32.37 19.98
N LYS A 1056 66.82 -31.12 19.53
CA LYS A 1056 65.91 -30.17 20.21
C LYS A 1056 64.44 -30.52 19.99
N ILE A 1057 64.03 -30.88 18.77
CA ILE A 1057 62.68 -31.36 18.46
C ILE A 1057 62.41 -32.68 19.20
N ILE A 1058 63.40 -33.58 19.26
CA ILE A 1058 63.35 -34.82 20.07
C ILE A 1058 63.07 -34.54 21.55
N ARG A 1059 63.66 -33.47 22.11
CA ARG A 1059 63.50 -33.07 23.52
C ARG A 1059 62.16 -32.37 23.80
N GLN A 1060 61.55 -31.69 22.82
CA GLN A 1060 60.22 -31.08 22.95
C GLN A 1060 59.09 -32.11 23.11
N PHE A 1061 59.25 -33.34 22.59
CA PHE A 1061 58.24 -34.40 22.67
C PHE A 1061 58.52 -35.46 23.77
N ALA A 1062 59.16 -35.07 24.87
CA ALA A 1062 59.52 -35.98 25.96
C ALA A 1062 58.34 -36.22 26.94
N ASN A 1063 57.66 -37.37 26.81
CA ASN A 1063 56.94 -38.08 27.88
C ASN A 1063 57.56 -39.51 27.98
N PRO A 1064 57.63 -40.17 29.15
CA PRO A 1064 58.67 -41.14 29.50
C PRO A 1064 58.53 -42.58 28.96
N GLU A 1065 57.75 -42.83 27.91
CA GLU A 1065 57.65 -44.17 27.29
C GLU A 1065 58.07 -44.13 25.82
N ARG A 1066 59.31 -44.53 25.50
CA ARG A 1066 59.79 -44.75 24.12
C ARG A 1066 60.55 -46.07 24.00
N THR A 1067 60.33 -46.77 22.89
CA THR A 1067 61.13 -47.92 22.43
C THR A 1067 61.80 -47.54 21.12
N GLU A 1068 63.13 -47.55 21.08
CA GLU A 1068 63.92 -47.24 19.89
C GLU A 1068 63.84 -48.44 18.91
N VAL A 1069 63.40 -48.22 17.67
CA VAL A 1069 63.44 -49.24 16.61
C VAL A 1069 64.30 -48.69 15.48
N LYS A 1070 65.55 -49.14 15.40
CA LYS A 1070 66.39 -48.99 14.20
C LYS A 1070 66.16 -50.21 13.31
N ASP A 1071 65.42 -50.03 12.21
CA ASP A 1071 65.31 -51.05 11.17
C ASP A 1071 66.38 -50.78 10.11
N GLU A 1072 67.52 -51.48 10.23
CA GLU A 1072 68.67 -51.34 9.34
C GLU A 1072 68.38 -51.80 7.90
N THR A 1073 67.21 -52.40 7.64
CA THR A 1073 66.87 -52.96 6.32
C THR A 1073 66.26 -51.95 5.34
N ALA A 1074 65.87 -50.75 5.79
CA ALA A 1074 65.07 -49.83 4.98
C ALA A 1074 65.67 -48.42 4.73
N GLY A 1075 66.86 -48.10 5.28
CA GLY A 1075 67.54 -46.82 4.99
C GLY A 1075 66.78 -45.55 5.44
N ILE A 1076 65.98 -45.66 6.50
CA ILE A 1076 65.11 -44.60 7.01
C ILE A 1076 65.73 -43.93 8.25
N ASP A 1077 65.98 -42.62 8.22
CA ASP A 1077 66.32 -41.83 9.41
C ASP A 1077 65.04 -41.30 10.09
N GLY A 1078 64.56 -42.01 11.11
CA GLY A 1078 63.35 -41.64 11.88
C GLY A 1078 63.09 -42.51 13.11
N PHE A 1079 62.13 -42.14 13.97
CA PHE A 1079 61.77 -42.88 15.19
C PHE A 1079 60.25 -42.89 15.45
N ARG A 1080 59.77 -43.95 16.11
CA ARG A 1080 58.35 -44.18 16.45
C ARG A 1080 58.04 -43.66 17.86
N ILE A 1081 56.88 -43.02 18.03
CA ILE A 1081 56.41 -42.52 19.34
C ILE A 1081 55.02 -43.11 19.60
N GLY A 1082 54.94 -44.18 20.39
CA GLY A 1082 53.67 -44.91 20.61
C GLY A 1082 53.21 -45.71 19.39
N GLU A 1083 51.98 -46.25 19.41
CA GLU A 1083 51.56 -47.19 18.37
C GLU A 1083 51.23 -46.55 17.01
N SER A 1084 50.88 -45.26 17.00
CA SER A 1084 50.22 -44.61 15.86
C SER A 1084 50.92 -43.33 15.37
N CYS A 1085 52.19 -43.09 15.74
CA CYS A 1085 52.92 -41.88 15.36
C CYS A 1085 54.39 -42.16 14.96
N TYR A 1086 54.81 -41.58 13.83
CA TYR A 1086 56.15 -41.69 13.26
C TYR A 1086 56.74 -40.31 12.94
N VAL A 1087 58.04 -40.15 13.18
CA VAL A 1087 58.80 -38.95 12.81
C VAL A 1087 59.93 -39.34 11.87
N ILE A 1088 60.00 -38.75 10.68
CA ILE A 1088 60.98 -39.09 9.63
C ILE A 1088 61.63 -37.84 9.02
N ARG A 1089 62.89 -37.93 8.58
CA ARG A 1089 63.61 -36.85 7.88
C ARG A 1089 63.82 -37.19 6.40
N LYS A 1090 63.48 -36.27 5.49
CA LYS A 1090 63.78 -36.38 4.04
C LYS A 1090 64.08 -35.01 3.44
N ASN A 1091 65.19 -34.88 2.70
CA ASN A 1091 65.61 -33.64 2.02
C ASN A 1091 65.56 -32.39 2.92
N ASP A 1092 66.19 -32.49 4.11
CA ASP A 1092 66.29 -31.44 5.13
C ASP A 1092 64.97 -30.99 5.78
N LYS A 1093 63.88 -31.75 5.59
CA LYS A 1093 62.59 -31.53 6.23
C LYS A 1093 62.23 -32.66 7.20
N ILE A 1094 61.51 -32.33 8.27
CA ILE A 1094 61.01 -33.29 9.27
C ILE A 1094 59.50 -33.44 9.12
N TYR A 1095 59.04 -34.69 9.05
CA TYR A 1095 57.63 -35.04 8.93
C TYR A 1095 57.18 -35.80 10.17
N ARG A 1096 56.05 -35.40 10.75
CA ARG A 1096 55.34 -36.12 11.81
C ARG A 1096 54.05 -36.69 11.23
N ILE A 1097 53.89 -38.00 11.30
CA ILE A 1097 52.79 -38.74 10.67
C ILE A 1097 52.01 -39.46 11.77
N MET A 1098 50.72 -39.15 11.91
CA MET A 1098 49.85 -39.68 12.96
C MET A 1098 48.64 -40.43 12.38
N GLY A 1099 48.32 -41.62 12.88
CA GLY A 1099 47.17 -42.43 12.48
C GLY A 1099 47.48 -43.94 12.42
N GLU A 1100 46.44 -44.79 12.37
CA GLU A 1100 46.60 -46.26 12.31
C GLU A 1100 47.39 -46.75 11.08
N LYS A 1101 47.45 -45.94 10.01
CA LYS A 1101 48.18 -46.24 8.77
C LYS A 1101 49.52 -45.50 8.63
N ALA A 1102 50.02 -44.85 9.69
CA ALA A 1102 51.18 -43.96 9.64
C ALA A 1102 52.47 -44.63 9.10
N MET A 1103 52.68 -45.92 9.35
CA MET A 1103 53.83 -46.68 8.83
C MET A 1103 53.78 -46.90 7.30
N THR A 1104 52.58 -47.04 6.74
CA THR A 1104 52.39 -47.21 5.28
C THR A 1104 52.66 -45.89 4.57
N VAL A 1105 52.16 -44.77 5.12
CA VAL A 1105 52.40 -43.42 4.60
C VAL A 1105 53.88 -43.02 4.72
N ALA A 1106 54.55 -43.38 5.83
CA ALA A 1106 55.98 -43.15 6.00
C ALA A 1106 56.83 -43.85 4.93
N LYS A 1107 56.43 -45.05 4.46
CA LYS A 1107 57.11 -45.81 3.40
C LYS A 1107 56.86 -45.25 2.00
N GLU A 1108 55.74 -44.57 1.76
CA GLU A 1108 55.46 -43.92 0.47
C GLU A 1108 56.13 -42.55 0.34
N ILE A 1109 56.38 -41.86 1.47
CA ILE A 1109 57.07 -40.57 1.52
C ILE A 1109 58.58 -40.71 1.31
N LEU A 1110 59.20 -41.83 1.72
CA LEU A 1110 60.62 -42.14 1.54
C LEU A 1110 60.90 -42.74 0.17
#